data_AF-A0AAN7H9H3-F1
#
_entry.id   AF-A0AAN7H9H3-F1
#
_cell.length_a   1.000
_cell.length_b   1.000
_cell.length_c   1.000
_cell.angle_alpha   90.00
_cell.angle_beta   90.00
_cell.angle_gamma   90.00
#
_symmetry.space_group_name_H-M   'P 1'
#
loop_
_entity.id
_entity.type
_entity.pdbx_description
1 polymer ?
#
loop_
_entity_poly.entity_id
_entity_poly.type
_entity_poly.pdbx_seq_one_letter_code
_entity_poly.pdbx_strand_id
1 'polypeptide(L)'
;MSTIPPVLHCSARAITSHEFLEALQATCAPRFPQARGRTHRPIALAVSGGVDSMALAYLCSKIKQTDHWFKVADHPVSNPFGLIVDHYLREGSAAEAENVAKVLRQLGVRAKILKIRWSDVIPEDANPNDLPNVETVARYLRYRRLGTFCKTWRVASLFTAHHEDDQYETVMMRLLSGHGHRGLQGMRPATDIPECYDLHGVYQSGFIDDQRRDNPFWNLTPNDRQRKELRRGLRHEVDPAVLAKEVEEGLKFDAATAYADDYDGIAKGSKRAPALMPLEFEDGGVMVYRPLLQFGKDRLIATCLENGVPWFEDHTNTDQTLTMRNAVRYMHKNHKLPVALQKPAILQLAERCRARVASAEAEAERLLSRTVIHEFGANAGTLVLTLPKLSFPSVPGRFSASPTARQRRAEHYRHIAALLIRKLLSMVTPERELSQVAQLSHLVSMLFPSLAEVDAPPPEPKAYVICGVHFIPLVADDYPLRWLLTRAPHASNVPRPSITFRELPFAKRLNKHPSAWKTQGWTEPQLFDGRYWIRILHRLPCKLRVAAFEAEHHKPFREGLAHDRARKELASMLRRYAPGKTRYTLPAIYATVDVSDLLAGGDWWPKDLSPSQPHSAAATGSGGAESHSEEHLDEKEVVAQIRTGGLNRLFAARLEWERELREEEKLHLLALPTLGVALPGVEDWLRWEVRYRKVDEELLRLSRLGGRMIGRRELRERVRWLYWWMKLRRRKGRASGRR
;
A
#
# COMPACT_ATOMS: atom_id res chain seq x y z
N MET A 1 -22.04 -42.31 -52.25
CA MET A 1 -21.61 -42.65 -50.87
C MET A 1 -20.13 -42.30 -50.80
N SER A 2 -19.63 -41.30 -50.08
CA SER A 2 -20.00 -40.72 -48.80
C SER A 2 -19.86 -39.19 -48.85
N THR A 3 -20.92 -38.51 -48.45
CA THR A 3 -20.93 -37.08 -48.12
C THR A 3 -20.09 -36.86 -46.88
N ILE A 4 -18.99 -36.11 -47.02
CA ILE A 4 -18.32 -35.48 -45.89
C ILE A 4 -19.34 -34.50 -45.29
N PRO A 5 -19.75 -34.65 -44.01
CA PRO A 5 -20.73 -33.75 -43.44
C PRO A 5 -20.15 -32.33 -43.37
N PRO A 6 -20.95 -31.29 -43.63
CA PRO A 6 -20.51 -29.91 -43.53
C PRO A 6 -20.11 -29.63 -42.07
N VAL A 7 -18.97 -28.96 -41.92
CA VAL A 7 -18.43 -28.47 -40.65
C VAL A 7 -19.57 -27.82 -39.86
N LEU A 8 -19.92 -28.42 -38.72
CA LEU A 8 -20.91 -27.90 -37.79
C LEU A 8 -20.51 -26.46 -37.43
N HIS A 9 -21.43 -25.51 -37.64
CA HIS A 9 -21.39 -24.25 -36.94
C HIS A 9 -21.47 -24.57 -35.44
N CYS A 10 -20.33 -24.66 -34.76
CA CYS A 10 -20.30 -24.85 -33.32
C CYS A 10 -20.88 -23.60 -32.68
N SER A 11 -22.15 -23.64 -32.28
CA SER A 11 -22.68 -22.74 -31.28
C SER A 11 -21.71 -22.74 -30.10
N ALA A 12 -21.30 -21.55 -29.63
CA ALA A 12 -20.37 -21.44 -28.52
C ALA A 12 -20.91 -22.21 -27.31
N ARG A 13 -20.12 -23.13 -26.76
CA ARG A 13 -20.51 -23.94 -25.59
C ARG A 13 -20.41 -23.10 -24.32
N ALA A 14 -21.38 -23.23 -23.41
CA ALA A 14 -21.28 -22.64 -22.07
C ALA A 14 -19.99 -23.03 -21.34
N ILE A 15 -19.58 -22.17 -20.41
CA ILE A 15 -18.41 -22.38 -19.57
C ILE A 15 -18.77 -23.36 -18.46
N THR A 16 -18.03 -24.45 -18.36
CA THR A 16 -18.21 -25.43 -17.29
C THR A 16 -17.62 -24.94 -15.97
N SER A 17 -18.13 -25.44 -14.85
CA SER A 17 -17.60 -25.09 -13.52
C SER A 17 -16.13 -25.49 -13.35
N HIS A 18 -15.69 -26.57 -14.02
CA HIS A 18 -14.29 -27.02 -13.99
C HIS A 18 -13.38 -26.05 -14.73
N GLU A 19 -13.70 -25.68 -15.97
CA GLU A 19 -12.92 -24.70 -16.75
C GLU A 19 -12.81 -23.36 -16.00
N PHE A 20 -13.91 -22.91 -15.39
CA PHE A 20 -13.90 -21.68 -14.61
C PHE A 20 -13.04 -21.81 -13.34
N LEU A 21 -13.06 -22.96 -12.66
CA LEU A 21 -12.21 -23.20 -11.48
C LEU A 21 -10.72 -23.22 -11.85
N GLU A 22 -10.34 -23.82 -12.97
CA GLU A 22 -8.96 -23.78 -13.47
C GLU A 22 -8.53 -22.36 -13.80
N ALA A 23 -9.37 -21.59 -14.51
CA ALA A 23 -9.12 -20.18 -14.81
C ALA A 23 -8.95 -19.35 -13.53
N LEU A 24 -9.78 -19.63 -12.52
CA LEU A 24 -9.76 -18.99 -11.22
C LEU A 24 -8.45 -19.29 -10.47
N GLN A 25 -8.02 -20.55 -10.44
CA GLN A 25 -6.77 -20.98 -9.79
C GLN A 25 -5.54 -20.39 -10.49
N ALA A 26 -5.53 -20.37 -11.83
CA ALA A 26 -4.46 -19.74 -12.61
C ALA A 26 -4.37 -18.23 -12.35
N THR A 27 -5.51 -17.55 -12.19
CA THR A 27 -5.57 -16.11 -11.93
C THR A 27 -5.27 -15.76 -10.48
N CYS A 28 -5.68 -16.60 -9.54
CA CYS A 28 -5.61 -16.37 -8.10
C CYS A 28 -4.65 -17.37 -7.43
N ALA A 29 -3.41 -17.45 -7.93
CA ALA A 29 -2.41 -18.35 -7.38
C ALA A 29 -2.20 -18.08 -5.87
N PRO A 30 -2.30 -19.11 -5.00
CA PRO A 30 -2.08 -18.95 -3.57
C PRO A 30 -0.61 -18.58 -3.29
N ARG A 31 -0.39 -17.61 -2.39
CA ARG A 31 0.97 -17.29 -1.89
C ARG A 31 1.50 -18.43 -1.02
N PHE A 32 0.61 -19.11 -0.30
CA PHE A 32 0.92 -20.25 0.56
C PHE A 32 0.09 -21.48 0.13
N PRO A 33 0.49 -22.19 -0.94
CA PRO A 33 -0.29 -23.31 -1.49
C PRO A 33 -0.58 -24.41 -0.46
N GLN A 34 0.35 -24.62 0.47
CA GLN A 34 0.25 -25.66 1.51
C GLN A 34 -0.51 -25.20 2.76
N ALA A 35 -0.86 -23.91 2.87
CA ALA A 35 -1.56 -23.38 4.02
C ALA A 35 -3.02 -23.85 4.05
N ARG A 36 -3.49 -24.16 5.26
CA ARG A 36 -4.88 -24.53 5.48
C ARG A 36 -5.68 -23.31 5.89
N GLY A 37 -6.63 -22.90 5.07
CA GLY A 37 -7.61 -21.90 5.49
C GLY A 37 -8.44 -22.41 6.66
N ARG A 38 -8.51 -21.66 7.75
CA ARG A 38 -9.36 -21.95 8.92
C ARG A 38 -10.72 -21.27 8.83
N THR A 39 -10.78 -20.12 8.17
CA THR A 39 -11.98 -19.27 8.12
C THR A 39 -12.23 -18.78 6.71
N HIS A 40 -13.51 -18.69 6.32
CA HIS A 40 -13.88 -18.17 5.02
C HIS A 40 -13.70 -16.65 4.94
N ARG A 41 -13.31 -16.16 3.76
CA ARG A 41 -13.29 -14.72 3.44
C ARG A 41 -14.35 -14.36 2.40
N PRO A 42 -14.99 -13.18 2.52
CA PRO A 42 -15.87 -12.69 1.46
C PRO A 42 -15.05 -12.28 0.24
N ILE A 43 -15.61 -12.57 -0.94
CA ILE A 43 -15.15 -12.01 -2.21
C ILE A 43 -16.19 -11.00 -2.70
N ALA A 44 -15.75 -10.00 -3.45
CA ALA A 44 -16.63 -9.06 -4.13
C ALA A 44 -16.57 -9.26 -5.64
N LEU A 45 -17.70 -9.11 -6.32
CA LEU A 45 -17.85 -9.14 -7.76
C LEU A 45 -18.33 -7.76 -8.20
N ALA A 46 -17.62 -7.09 -9.11
CA ALA A 46 -18.11 -5.86 -9.72
C ALA A 46 -19.13 -6.22 -10.81
N VAL A 47 -20.40 -5.88 -10.59
CA VAL A 47 -21.51 -6.25 -11.47
C VAL A 47 -22.12 -5.00 -12.10
N SER A 48 -22.06 -4.90 -13.43
CA SER A 48 -22.68 -3.81 -14.17
C SER A 48 -24.12 -4.12 -14.58
N GLY A 49 -24.51 -5.39 -14.61
CA GLY A 49 -25.81 -5.85 -15.13
C GLY A 49 -25.74 -6.42 -16.55
N GLY A 50 -24.63 -6.17 -17.25
CA GLY A 50 -24.35 -6.76 -18.57
C GLY A 50 -23.99 -8.25 -18.49
N VAL A 51 -24.13 -8.93 -19.63
CA VAL A 51 -23.96 -10.38 -19.79
C VAL A 51 -22.66 -10.92 -19.18
N ASP A 52 -21.55 -10.21 -19.35
CA ASP A 52 -20.23 -10.66 -18.86
C ASP A 52 -20.22 -10.73 -17.31
N SER A 53 -20.77 -9.71 -16.67
CA SER A 53 -20.83 -9.61 -15.21
C SER A 53 -21.85 -10.55 -14.59
N MET A 54 -22.94 -10.82 -15.30
CA MET A 54 -23.95 -11.79 -14.88
C MET A 54 -23.44 -13.23 -15.02
N ALA A 55 -22.70 -13.54 -16.10
CA ALA A 55 -22.02 -14.82 -16.27
C ALA A 55 -21.00 -15.05 -15.15
N LEU A 56 -20.18 -14.05 -14.81
CA LEU A 56 -19.25 -14.12 -13.68
C LEU A 56 -19.97 -14.41 -12.35
N ALA A 57 -21.06 -13.70 -12.07
CA ALA A 57 -21.84 -13.89 -10.85
C ALA A 57 -22.45 -15.29 -10.76
N TYR A 58 -22.99 -15.80 -11.87
CA TYR A 58 -23.51 -17.15 -11.98
C TYR A 58 -22.42 -18.20 -11.73
N LEU A 59 -21.29 -18.10 -12.43
CA LEU A 59 -20.18 -19.06 -12.33
C LEU A 59 -19.59 -19.11 -10.91
N CYS A 60 -19.40 -17.96 -10.27
CA CYS A 60 -18.95 -17.89 -8.87
C CYS A 60 -19.96 -18.52 -7.90
N SER A 61 -21.26 -18.29 -8.11
CA SER A 61 -22.31 -18.91 -7.30
C SER A 61 -22.36 -20.42 -7.49
N LYS A 62 -22.27 -20.88 -8.74
CA LYS A 62 -22.31 -22.31 -9.08
C LYS A 62 -21.12 -23.07 -8.48
N ILE A 63 -19.90 -22.54 -8.58
CA ILE A 63 -18.74 -23.14 -7.92
C ILE A 63 -18.96 -23.21 -6.41
N LYS A 64 -19.47 -22.15 -5.79
CA LYS A 64 -19.69 -22.13 -4.33
C LYS A 64 -20.71 -23.19 -3.88
N GLN A 65 -21.70 -23.50 -4.71
CA GLN A 65 -22.69 -24.55 -4.46
C GLN A 65 -22.08 -25.95 -4.63
N THR A 66 -21.23 -26.16 -5.64
CA THR A 66 -20.60 -27.45 -5.92
C THR A 66 -19.45 -27.77 -4.97
N ASP A 67 -18.60 -26.78 -4.66
CA ASP A 67 -17.47 -26.89 -3.73
C ASP A 67 -17.57 -25.78 -2.67
N HIS A 68 -18.00 -26.14 -1.46
CA HIS A 68 -18.13 -25.17 -0.38
C HIS A 68 -16.76 -24.63 0.10
N TRP A 69 -15.65 -25.33 -0.15
CA TRP A 69 -14.33 -25.00 0.37
C TRP A 69 -13.34 -24.53 -0.71
N PHE A 70 -13.82 -24.21 -1.91
CA PHE A 70 -12.97 -23.68 -2.96
C PHE A 70 -12.25 -22.42 -2.46
N LYS A 71 -10.99 -22.27 -2.89
CA LYS A 71 -10.10 -21.21 -2.46
C LYS A 71 -9.95 -20.15 -3.55
N VAL A 72 -9.87 -18.90 -3.11
CA VAL A 72 -9.37 -17.78 -3.92
C VAL A 72 -8.12 -17.27 -3.25
N ALA A 73 -6.99 -17.29 -3.97
CA ALA A 73 -5.67 -17.13 -3.38
C ALA A 73 -5.52 -18.08 -2.17
N ASP A 74 -5.21 -17.55 -0.99
CA ASP A 74 -4.93 -18.35 0.20
C ASP A 74 -6.17 -18.77 1.01
N HIS A 75 -7.37 -18.29 0.65
CA HIS A 75 -8.54 -18.35 1.54
C HIS A 75 -9.73 -19.09 0.95
N PRO A 76 -10.39 -19.98 1.73
CA PRO A 76 -11.71 -20.48 1.42
C PRO A 76 -12.70 -19.33 1.28
N VAL A 77 -13.63 -19.44 0.32
CA VAL A 77 -14.55 -18.35 -0.01
C VAL A 77 -15.87 -18.48 0.74
N SER A 78 -16.35 -17.36 1.30
CA SER A 78 -17.74 -17.22 1.83
C SER A 78 -18.67 -16.68 0.73
N ASN A 79 -19.96 -16.52 1.01
CA ASN A 79 -20.92 -16.06 0.00
C ASN A 79 -20.48 -14.74 -0.67
N PRO A 80 -20.43 -14.69 -2.01
CA PRO A 80 -19.95 -13.53 -2.74
C PRO A 80 -20.85 -12.31 -2.52
N PHE A 81 -20.24 -11.13 -2.56
CA PHE A 81 -20.94 -9.85 -2.66
C PHE A 81 -20.96 -9.39 -4.12
N GLY A 82 -22.13 -9.17 -4.70
CA GLY A 82 -22.29 -8.46 -5.97
C GLY A 82 -22.40 -6.96 -5.72
N LEU A 83 -21.42 -6.20 -6.19
CA LEU A 83 -21.33 -4.76 -6.04
C LEU A 83 -21.75 -4.10 -7.35
N ILE A 84 -22.88 -3.41 -7.30
CA ILE A 84 -23.42 -2.67 -8.43
C ILE A 84 -23.11 -1.20 -8.20
N VAL A 85 -22.42 -0.56 -9.14
CA VAL A 85 -22.10 0.86 -9.04
C VAL A 85 -23.08 1.64 -9.90
N ASP A 86 -23.92 2.44 -9.24
CA ASP A 86 -24.85 3.34 -9.90
C ASP A 86 -24.17 4.69 -10.14
N HIS A 87 -24.00 5.02 -11.42
CA HIS A 87 -23.27 6.20 -11.88
C HIS A 87 -24.14 7.46 -11.96
N TYR A 88 -25.48 7.37 -11.95
CA TYR A 88 -26.38 8.52 -12.15
C TYR A 88 -26.13 9.35 -13.42
N LEU A 89 -25.55 8.76 -14.48
CA LEU A 89 -25.28 9.47 -15.75
C LEU A 89 -26.45 9.42 -16.73
N ARG A 90 -27.32 8.41 -16.60
CA ARG A 90 -28.50 8.22 -17.45
C ARG A 90 -29.76 8.05 -16.63
N GLU A 91 -30.89 8.45 -17.22
CA GLU A 91 -32.21 8.13 -16.69
C GLU A 91 -32.43 6.61 -16.64
N GLY A 92 -33.12 6.13 -15.61
CA GLY A 92 -33.37 4.70 -15.41
C GLY A 92 -32.21 3.87 -14.85
N SER A 93 -31.01 4.44 -14.68
CA SER A 93 -29.83 3.74 -14.11
C SER A 93 -30.10 3.13 -12.73
N ALA A 94 -30.81 3.85 -11.86
CA ALA A 94 -31.19 3.37 -10.53
C ALA A 94 -32.14 2.15 -10.57
N ALA A 95 -33.15 2.18 -11.44
CA ALA A 95 -34.10 1.09 -11.60
C ALA A 95 -33.43 -0.18 -12.16
N GLU A 96 -32.50 -0.02 -13.09
CA GLU A 96 -31.68 -1.13 -13.58
C GLU A 96 -30.80 -1.72 -12.48
N ALA A 97 -30.12 -0.89 -11.69
CA ALA A 97 -29.31 -1.35 -10.56
C ALA A 97 -30.15 -2.15 -9.54
N GLU A 98 -31.39 -1.74 -9.29
CA GLU A 98 -32.31 -2.49 -8.44
C GLU A 98 -32.73 -3.83 -9.02
N ASN A 99 -33.01 -3.88 -10.33
CA ASN A 99 -33.38 -5.12 -11.00
C ASN A 99 -32.20 -6.11 -11.05
N VAL A 100 -30.99 -5.64 -11.38
CA VAL A 100 -29.77 -6.45 -11.29
C VAL A 100 -29.58 -6.99 -9.87
N ALA A 101 -29.82 -6.15 -8.84
CA ALA A 101 -29.73 -6.60 -7.46
C ALA A 101 -30.75 -7.71 -7.12
N LYS A 102 -31.96 -7.68 -7.70
CA LYS A 102 -32.96 -8.76 -7.55
C LYS A 102 -32.46 -10.06 -8.17
N VAL A 103 -31.95 -10.01 -9.41
CA VAL A 103 -31.40 -11.19 -10.10
C VAL A 103 -30.23 -11.78 -9.34
N LEU A 104 -29.29 -10.97 -8.86
CA LEU A 104 -28.15 -11.46 -8.07
C LEU A 104 -28.59 -12.19 -6.79
N ARG A 105 -29.63 -11.69 -6.10
CA ARG A 105 -30.18 -12.37 -4.92
C ARG A 105 -30.79 -13.72 -5.26
N GLN A 106 -31.47 -13.84 -6.40
CA GLN A 106 -32.01 -15.11 -6.91
C GLN A 106 -30.89 -16.11 -7.22
N LEU A 107 -29.75 -15.63 -7.72
CA LEU A 107 -28.55 -16.45 -7.94
C LEU A 107 -27.81 -16.83 -6.64
N GLY A 108 -28.26 -16.42 -5.46
CA GLY A 108 -27.58 -16.69 -4.18
C GLY A 108 -26.40 -15.77 -3.88
N VAL A 109 -26.27 -14.65 -4.59
CA VAL A 109 -25.22 -13.63 -4.39
C VAL A 109 -25.77 -12.45 -3.59
N ARG A 110 -25.04 -11.98 -2.58
CA ARG A 110 -25.46 -10.82 -1.78
C ARG A 110 -25.28 -9.54 -2.58
N ALA A 111 -26.35 -8.87 -2.96
CA ALA A 111 -26.28 -7.65 -3.76
C ALA A 111 -26.17 -6.37 -2.89
N LYS A 112 -25.25 -5.47 -3.25
CA LYS A 112 -25.16 -4.11 -2.70
C LYS A 112 -25.03 -3.09 -3.83
N ILE A 113 -25.89 -2.08 -3.80
CA ILE A 113 -25.83 -0.93 -4.70
C ILE A 113 -24.97 0.16 -4.05
N LEU A 114 -23.97 0.64 -4.79
CA LEU A 114 -23.03 1.69 -4.42
C LEU A 114 -23.30 2.90 -5.30
N LYS A 115 -23.85 3.95 -4.69
CA LYS A 115 -24.19 5.20 -5.37
C LYS A 115 -22.96 6.09 -5.49
N ILE A 116 -22.69 6.61 -6.69
CA ILE A 116 -21.68 7.67 -6.88
C ILE A 116 -22.25 9.00 -6.38
N ARG A 117 -21.42 9.76 -5.67
CA ARG A 117 -21.72 11.16 -5.31
C ARG A 117 -20.81 12.05 -6.15
N TRP A 118 -21.40 12.77 -7.10
CA TRP A 118 -20.67 13.66 -7.99
C TRP A 118 -20.24 14.96 -7.31
N SER A 119 -21.02 15.43 -6.32
CA SER A 119 -20.70 16.59 -5.46
C SER A 119 -19.34 16.50 -4.75
N ASP A 120 -18.78 15.29 -4.61
CA ASP A 120 -17.45 15.10 -4.03
C ASP A 120 -16.31 15.55 -4.98
N VAL A 121 -16.60 15.78 -6.28
CA VAL A 121 -15.60 16.05 -7.33
C VAL A 121 -15.94 17.25 -8.21
N ILE A 122 -17.22 17.51 -8.45
CA ILE A 122 -17.69 18.68 -9.20
C ILE A 122 -18.51 19.61 -8.32
N PRO A 123 -18.54 20.93 -8.62
CA PRO A 123 -19.47 21.86 -7.99
C PRO A 123 -20.92 21.35 -8.11
N GLU A 124 -21.76 21.64 -7.11
CA GLU A 124 -23.14 21.14 -7.05
C GLU A 124 -23.98 21.57 -8.26
N ASP A 125 -23.66 22.70 -8.87
CA ASP A 125 -24.37 23.28 -10.01
C ASP A 125 -23.92 22.72 -11.38
N ALA A 126 -22.87 21.90 -11.43
CA ALA A 126 -22.33 21.36 -12.68
C ALA A 126 -22.92 19.99 -13.02
N ASN A 127 -23.31 19.79 -14.27
CA ASN A 127 -23.77 18.48 -14.76
C ASN A 127 -22.55 17.57 -15.07
N PRO A 128 -22.48 16.34 -14.51
CA PRO A 128 -21.41 15.40 -14.82
C PRO A 128 -21.20 15.13 -16.32
N ASN A 129 -22.27 15.16 -17.12
CA ASN A 129 -22.23 14.85 -18.56
C ASN A 129 -21.50 15.93 -19.38
N ASP A 130 -21.36 17.15 -18.85
CA ASP A 130 -20.69 18.26 -19.54
C ASP A 130 -19.15 18.19 -19.40
N LEU A 131 -18.64 17.25 -18.62
CA LEU A 131 -17.20 17.08 -18.41
C LEU A 131 -16.52 16.44 -19.63
N PRO A 132 -15.44 17.03 -20.18
CA PRO A 132 -14.71 16.45 -21.32
C PRO A 132 -14.03 15.12 -20.97
N ASN A 133 -13.81 14.83 -19.69
CA ASN A 133 -13.18 13.62 -19.18
C ASN A 133 -14.11 12.79 -18.25
N VAL A 134 -15.42 12.87 -18.46
CA VAL A 134 -16.44 12.21 -17.62
C VAL A 134 -16.15 10.72 -17.39
N GLU A 135 -15.70 9.97 -18.42
CA GLU A 135 -15.40 8.53 -18.29
C GLU A 135 -14.24 8.28 -17.31
N THR A 136 -13.18 9.08 -17.40
CA THR A 136 -12.01 8.98 -16.51
C THR A 136 -12.42 9.28 -15.06
N VAL A 137 -13.24 10.30 -14.84
CA VAL A 137 -13.75 10.67 -13.52
C VAL A 137 -14.70 9.60 -12.98
N ALA A 138 -15.63 9.10 -13.81
CA ALA A 138 -16.54 8.01 -13.47
C ALA A 138 -15.78 6.73 -13.10
N ARG A 139 -14.71 6.42 -13.83
CA ARG A 139 -13.81 5.29 -13.55
C ARG A 139 -13.13 5.47 -12.20
N TYR A 140 -12.59 6.65 -11.91
CA TYR A 140 -11.99 7.00 -10.62
C TYR A 140 -12.99 6.78 -9.48
N LEU A 141 -14.17 7.40 -9.57
CA LEU A 141 -15.22 7.30 -8.56
C LEU A 141 -15.73 5.87 -8.37
N ARG A 142 -15.87 5.10 -9.45
CA ARG A 142 -16.26 3.67 -9.40
C ARG A 142 -15.29 2.86 -8.56
N TYR A 143 -13.99 2.94 -8.85
CA TYR A 143 -12.99 2.18 -8.09
C TYR A 143 -12.86 2.68 -6.65
N ARG A 144 -12.99 3.99 -6.40
CA ARG A 144 -13.03 4.54 -5.03
C ARG A 144 -14.18 3.95 -4.21
N ARG A 145 -15.38 3.85 -4.80
CA ARG A 145 -16.56 3.24 -4.14
C ARG A 145 -16.36 1.75 -3.88
N LEU A 146 -15.85 1.01 -4.87
CA LEU A 146 -15.51 -0.41 -4.71
C LEU A 146 -14.45 -0.62 -3.62
N GLY A 147 -13.39 0.19 -3.60
CA GLY A 147 -12.32 0.14 -2.61
C GLY A 147 -12.81 0.44 -1.20
N THR A 148 -13.63 1.47 -1.04
CA THR A 148 -14.24 1.84 0.26
C THR A 148 -15.15 0.74 0.80
N PHE A 149 -15.94 0.10 -0.07
CA PHE A 149 -16.73 -1.07 0.32
C PHE A 149 -15.82 -2.22 0.77
N CYS A 150 -14.79 -2.54 0.00
CA CYS A 150 -13.86 -3.62 0.33
C CYS A 150 -13.14 -3.39 1.67
N LYS A 151 -12.74 -2.14 1.97
CA LYS A 151 -12.20 -1.73 3.27
C LYS A 151 -13.17 -2.05 4.40
N THR A 152 -14.41 -1.57 4.27
CA THR A 152 -15.45 -1.65 5.32
C THR A 152 -15.83 -3.10 5.62
N TRP A 153 -15.98 -3.93 4.58
CA TRP A 153 -16.40 -5.32 4.70
C TRP A 153 -15.24 -6.32 4.76
N ARG A 154 -14.01 -5.82 4.81
CA ARG A 154 -12.78 -6.63 4.88
C ARG A 154 -12.66 -7.66 3.74
N VAL A 155 -13.03 -7.24 2.53
CA VAL A 155 -12.89 -8.03 1.31
C VAL A 155 -11.49 -7.81 0.74
N ALA A 156 -10.75 -8.89 0.48
CA ALA A 156 -9.41 -8.82 -0.11
C ALA A 156 -9.38 -9.11 -1.62
N SER A 157 -10.46 -9.69 -2.16
CA SER A 157 -10.52 -10.16 -3.55
C SER A 157 -11.73 -9.55 -4.26
N LEU A 158 -11.46 -8.69 -5.24
CA LEU A 158 -12.46 -8.05 -6.09
C LEU A 158 -12.38 -8.62 -7.50
N PHE A 159 -13.46 -9.18 -8.01
CA PHE A 159 -13.53 -9.75 -9.34
C PHE A 159 -14.15 -8.77 -10.32
N THR A 160 -13.61 -8.74 -11.53
CA THR A 160 -14.20 -7.98 -12.65
C THR A 160 -14.38 -8.92 -13.84
N ALA A 161 -15.45 -8.71 -14.60
CA ALA A 161 -15.83 -9.58 -15.70
C ALA A 161 -15.13 -9.24 -17.03
N HIS A 162 -13.90 -8.73 -16.96
CA HIS A 162 -13.11 -8.49 -18.17
C HIS A 162 -12.80 -9.82 -18.85
N HIS A 163 -13.02 -9.88 -20.16
CA HIS A 163 -12.92 -11.10 -20.95
C HIS A 163 -11.93 -10.99 -22.11
N GLU A 164 -11.86 -12.01 -22.95
CA GLU A 164 -10.88 -12.12 -24.04
C GLU A 164 -11.03 -10.98 -25.09
N ASP A 165 -12.25 -10.56 -25.42
CA ASP A 165 -12.47 -9.50 -26.42
C ASP A 165 -12.04 -8.14 -25.86
N ASP A 166 -12.25 -7.88 -24.56
CA ASP A 166 -11.72 -6.67 -23.91
C ASP A 166 -10.19 -6.61 -23.99
N GLN A 167 -9.52 -7.77 -23.95
CA GLN A 167 -8.07 -7.84 -24.14
C GLN A 167 -7.68 -7.44 -25.56
N TYR A 168 -8.34 -8.03 -26.55
CA TYR A 168 -8.13 -7.69 -27.95
C TYR A 168 -8.28 -6.18 -28.19
N GLU A 169 -9.40 -5.61 -27.73
CA GLU A 169 -9.68 -4.17 -27.83
C GLU A 169 -8.60 -3.34 -27.17
N THR A 170 -8.21 -3.70 -25.94
CA THR A 170 -7.18 -2.97 -25.18
C THR A 170 -5.83 -3.01 -25.87
N VAL A 171 -5.43 -4.16 -26.40
CA VAL A 171 -4.13 -4.32 -27.08
C VAL A 171 -4.15 -3.58 -28.41
N MET A 172 -5.25 -3.65 -29.18
CA MET A 172 -5.40 -2.94 -30.44
C MET A 172 -5.35 -1.42 -30.24
N MET A 173 -6.09 -0.87 -29.27
CA MET A 173 -6.04 0.57 -28.95
C MET A 173 -4.62 1.01 -28.56
N ARG A 174 -3.90 0.22 -27.77
CA ARG A 174 -2.52 0.52 -27.37
C ARG A 174 -1.56 0.45 -28.54
N LEU A 175 -1.76 -0.49 -29.46
CA LEU A 175 -0.99 -0.61 -30.69
C LEU A 175 -1.18 0.63 -31.58
N LEU A 176 -2.42 1.06 -31.80
CA LEU A 176 -2.76 2.27 -32.55
C LEU A 176 -2.17 3.53 -31.90
N SER A 177 -2.10 3.54 -30.56
CA SER A 177 -1.50 4.64 -29.78
C SER A 177 0.03 4.58 -29.70
N GLY A 178 0.70 3.67 -30.44
CA GLY A 178 2.16 3.57 -30.49
C GLY A 178 2.84 3.00 -29.23
N HIS A 179 2.13 2.23 -28.40
CA HIS A 179 2.72 1.65 -27.20
C HIS A 179 3.74 0.55 -27.52
N GLY A 180 4.85 0.52 -26.78
CA GLY A 180 5.83 -0.56 -26.86
C GLY A 180 5.40 -1.85 -26.15
N HIS A 181 6.27 -2.87 -26.19
CA HIS A 181 6.03 -4.21 -25.63
C HIS A 181 5.45 -4.24 -24.19
N ARG A 182 5.82 -3.30 -23.32
CA ARG A 182 5.25 -3.22 -21.96
C ARG A 182 3.78 -2.82 -21.95
N GLY A 183 3.36 -1.92 -22.84
CA GLY A 183 1.96 -1.55 -22.98
C GLY A 183 1.15 -2.65 -23.67
N LEU A 184 1.74 -3.36 -24.61
CA LEU A 184 1.07 -4.42 -25.39
C LEU A 184 0.79 -5.72 -24.63
N GLN A 185 1.16 -5.84 -23.35
CA GLN A 185 0.83 -7.00 -22.50
C GLN A 185 -0.68 -7.18 -22.24
N GLY A 186 -1.49 -6.19 -22.61
CA GLY A 186 -2.92 -6.14 -22.33
C GLY A 186 -3.22 -5.86 -20.86
N MET A 187 -4.39 -6.30 -20.39
CA MET A 187 -4.74 -6.28 -18.97
C MET A 187 -4.09 -7.47 -18.25
N ARG A 188 -3.65 -7.25 -17.00
CA ARG A 188 -3.10 -8.33 -16.18
C ARG A 188 -4.23 -9.12 -15.48
N PRO A 189 -4.11 -10.45 -15.33
CA PRO A 189 -5.10 -11.26 -14.62
C PRO A 189 -5.33 -10.84 -13.16
N ALA A 190 -4.27 -10.42 -12.47
CA ALA A 190 -4.32 -9.91 -11.11
C ALA A 190 -3.55 -8.58 -10.99
N THR A 191 -4.15 -7.59 -10.33
CA THR A 191 -3.53 -6.28 -10.06
C THR A 191 -4.01 -5.70 -8.74
N ASP A 192 -3.23 -4.85 -8.09
CA ASP A 192 -3.75 -3.97 -7.03
C ASP A 192 -4.95 -3.17 -7.57
N ILE A 193 -5.94 -2.86 -6.73
CA ILE A 193 -7.10 -2.06 -7.15
C ILE A 193 -6.64 -0.65 -7.61
N PRO A 194 -7.01 -0.21 -8.82
CA PRO A 194 -6.58 1.09 -9.31
C PRO A 194 -7.30 2.23 -8.55
N GLU A 195 -6.78 3.45 -8.67
CA GLU A 195 -7.41 4.70 -8.17
C GLU A 195 -7.59 4.80 -6.65
N CYS A 196 -7.07 3.85 -5.86
CA CYS A 196 -7.27 3.80 -4.40
C CYS A 196 -5.98 4.03 -3.60
N TYR A 197 -4.99 4.71 -4.17
CA TYR A 197 -3.61 4.83 -3.66
C TYR A 197 -3.47 5.36 -2.23
N ASP A 198 -4.44 6.15 -1.78
CA ASP A 198 -4.55 6.85 -0.49
C ASP A 198 -5.52 6.16 0.49
N LEU A 199 -6.16 5.05 0.11
CA LEU A 199 -7.05 4.30 0.99
C LEU A 199 -6.28 3.21 1.75
N HIS A 200 -6.09 3.45 3.05
CA HIS A 200 -5.54 2.44 3.96
C HIS A 200 -6.40 1.19 3.97
N GLY A 201 -5.73 0.06 3.84
CA GLY A 201 -6.32 -1.26 3.75
C GLY A 201 -6.79 -1.64 2.35
N VAL A 202 -6.68 -0.76 1.35
CA VAL A 202 -7.19 -1.06 0.02
C VAL A 202 -6.06 -1.16 -1.00
N TYR A 203 -5.21 -0.15 -1.07
CA TYR A 203 -4.10 -0.15 -2.00
C TYR A 203 -2.79 -0.32 -1.25
N GLN A 204 -2.11 -1.46 -1.45
CA GLN A 204 -0.75 -1.67 -0.98
C GLN A 204 -0.58 -1.37 0.52
N SER A 205 -1.62 -1.67 1.30
CA SER A 205 -1.76 -1.36 2.72
C SER A 205 -2.79 -2.29 3.36
N GLY A 206 -2.66 -2.48 4.68
CA GLY A 206 -3.57 -3.17 5.59
C GLY A 206 -4.47 -4.29 5.03
N PHE A 207 -4.04 -5.55 5.08
CA PHE A 207 -4.98 -6.69 5.23
C PHE A 207 -4.29 -7.99 5.67
N ILE A 208 -3.00 -8.16 5.40
CA ILE A 208 -2.30 -9.45 5.55
C ILE A 208 -1.39 -9.43 6.79
N ASP A 209 -1.91 -8.96 7.93
CA ASP A 209 -1.34 -9.32 9.24
C ASP A 209 -2.13 -10.49 9.84
N ASP A 210 -2.43 -11.47 8.99
CA ASP A 210 -3.36 -12.56 9.29
C ASP A 210 -2.84 -13.52 10.34
N GLN A 211 -1.52 -13.54 10.57
CA GLN A 211 -0.89 -14.39 11.59
C GLN A 211 -0.88 -13.77 12.99
N ARG A 212 -0.90 -12.44 13.09
CA ARG A 212 -0.84 -11.75 14.39
C ARG A 212 -2.20 -11.64 15.07
N ARG A 213 -3.27 -12.10 14.42
CA ARG A 213 -4.59 -12.21 15.03
C ARG A 213 -4.66 -13.44 15.91
N ASP A 214 -5.40 -13.33 17.02
CA ASP A 214 -5.67 -14.46 17.93
C ASP A 214 -6.25 -15.69 17.20
N ASN A 215 -7.00 -15.46 16.10
CA ASN A 215 -7.49 -16.50 15.21
C ASN A 215 -7.06 -16.21 13.75
N PRO A 216 -5.95 -16.80 13.27
CA PRO A 216 -5.45 -16.54 11.93
C PRO A 216 -6.30 -17.21 10.85
N PHE A 217 -6.41 -16.56 9.69
CA PHE A 217 -7.22 -17.08 8.56
C PHE A 217 -6.65 -18.35 7.96
N TRP A 218 -5.35 -18.58 8.09
CA TRP A 218 -4.64 -19.73 7.56
C TRP A 218 -3.66 -20.25 8.61
N ASN A 219 -3.55 -21.57 8.69
CA ASN A 219 -2.59 -22.23 9.56
C ASN A 219 -1.40 -22.69 8.71
N LEU A 220 -0.23 -22.10 8.98
CA LEU A 220 1.04 -22.57 8.43
C LEU A 220 1.55 -23.83 9.10
N THR A 221 1.07 -24.13 10.29
CA THR A 221 1.60 -25.24 11.07
C THR A 221 1.28 -26.54 10.32
N PRO A 222 2.30 -27.24 9.79
CA PRO A 222 2.07 -28.47 9.06
C PRO A 222 1.49 -29.51 10.03
N ASN A 223 0.54 -30.32 9.57
CA ASN A 223 0.02 -31.42 10.39
C ASN A 223 1.09 -32.51 10.57
N ASP A 224 0.84 -33.48 11.45
CA ASP A 224 1.84 -34.52 11.75
C ASP A 224 2.28 -35.34 10.53
N ARG A 225 1.39 -35.54 9.55
CA ARG A 225 1.73 -36.21 8.29
C ARG A 225 2.65 -35.36 7.42
N GLN A 226 2.32 -34.10 7.20
CA GLN A 226 3.15 -33.13 6.47
C GLN A 226 4.50 -32.92 7.17
N ARG A 227 4.53 -32.87 8.50
CA ARG A 227 5.77 -32.82 9.28
C ARG A 227 6.65 -34.05 9.04
N LYS A 228 6.05 -35.26 8.96
CA LYS A 228 6.79 -36.49 8.64
C LYS A 228 7.32 -36.48 7.21
N GLU A 229 6.53 -36.02 6.24
CA GLU A 229 6.93 -35.89 4.83
C GLU A 229 8.04 -34.84 4.64
N LEU A 230 7.90 -33.64 5.20
CA LEU A 230 8.93 -32.59 5.20
C LEU A 230 10.23 -33.09 5.85
N ARG A 231 10.13 -33.80 6.99
CA ARG A 231 11.29 -34.43 7.63
C ARG A 231 11.94 -35.49 6.76
N ARG A 232 11.17 -36.23 5.97
CA ARG A 232 11.71 -37.22 5.03
C ARG A 232 12.39 -36.53 3.85
N GLY A 233 11.75 -35.53 3.24
CA GLY A 233 12.32 -34.74 2.14
C GLY A 233 13.64 -34.07 2.53
N LEU A 234 13.66 -33.33 3.65
CA LEU A 234 14.88 -32.69 4.17
C LEU A 234 16.01 -33.68 4.47
N ARG A 235 15.70 -34.93 4.86
CA ARG A 235 16.72 -35.97 5.07
C ARG A 235 17.36 -36.46 3.76
N HIS A 236 16.65 -36.34 2.64
CA HIS A 236 17.17 -36.74 1.33
C HIS A 236 17.92 -35.59 0.64
N GLU A 237 17.54 -34.34 0.92
CA GLU A 237 18.18 -33.15 0.32
C GLU A 237 19.42 -32.68 1.09
N VAL A 238 19.50 -32.91 2.40
CA VAL A 238 20.57 -32.38 3.25
C VAL A 238 21.54 -33.49 3.63
N ASP A 239 22.75 -33.45 3.08
CA ASP A 239 23.87 -34.27 3.56
C ASP A 239 24.32 -33.76 4.94
N PRO A 240 24.24 -34.59 6.00
CA PRO A 240 24.64 -34.19 7.35
C PRO A 240 26.09 -33.70 7.45
N ALA A 241 26.99 -34.18 6.59
CA ALA A 241 28.39 -33.79 6.59
C ALA A 241 28.58 -32.37 6.02
N VAL A 242 27.87 -32.03 4.95
CA VAL A 242 27.89 -30.69 4.33
C VAL A 242 27.27 -29.66 5.28
N LEU A 243 26.11 -29.97 5.88
CA LEU A 243 25.48 -29.08 6.85
C LEU A 243 26.34 -28.87 8.11
N ALA A 244 27.00 -29.91 8.61
CA ALA A 244 27.91 -29.78 9.75
C ALA A 244 29.08 -28.84 9.43
N LYS A 245 29.64 -28.94 8.21
CA LYS A 245 30.70 -28.07 7.73
C LYS A 245 30.23 -26.63 7.54
N GLU A 246 29.05 -26.40 6.97
CA GLU A 246 28.44 -25.07 6.84
C GLU A 246 28.13 -24.43 8.21
N VAL A 247 27.70 -25.22 9.20
CA VAL A 247 27.46 -24.74 10.57
C VAL A 247 28.77 -24.40 11.27
N GLU A 248 29.82 -25.21 11.07
CA GLU A 248 31.14 -24.98 11.65
C GLU A 248 31.85 -23.78 11.00
N GLU A 249 31.71 -23.61 9.67
CA GLU A 249 32.16 -22.44 8.93
C GLU A 249 31.34 -21.19 9.31
N GLY A 250 30.01 -21.31 9.47
CA GLY A 250 29.14 -20.23 9.95
C GLY A 250 29.44 -19.78 11.37
N LEU A 251 29.82 -20.71 12.27
CA LEU A 251 30.28 -20.42 13.63
C LEU A 251 31.66 -19.73 13.65
N LYS A 252 32.56 -20.11 12.75
CA LYS A 252 33.87 -19.44 12.56
C LYS A 252 33.71 -18.04 11.92
N PHE A 253 32.75 -17.88 11.02
CA PHE A 253 32.47 -16.60 10.36
C PHE A 253 31.88 -15.58 11.35
N ASP A 254 31.05 -16.00 12.32
CA ASP A 254 30.56 -15.14 13.40
C ASP A 254 31.65 -14.73 14.41
N ALA A 255 32.68 -15.57 14.64
CA ALA A 255 33.84 -15.19 15.45
C ALA A 255 34.74 -14.14 14.76
N ALA A 256 34.75 -14.11 13.42
CA ALA A 256 35.43 -13.09 12.62
C ALA A 256 34.58 -11.84 12.36
N THR A 257 33.31 -11.79 12.81
CA THR A 257 32.44 -10.60 12.64
C THR A 257 32.47 -9.68 13.85
N ALA A 258 33.69 -9.31 14.25
CA ALA A 258 33.94 -8.07 14.99
C ALA A 258 33.92 -6.84 14.06
N TYR A 259 33.45 -6.96 12.81
CA TYR A 259 33.27 -5.83 11.88
C TYR A 259 31.96 -5.07 12.15
N ALA A 260 31.84 -4.54 13.37
CA ALA A 260 30.88 -3.50 13.73
C ALA A 260 31.56 -2.13 13.92
N ASP A 261 32.80 -1.95 13.44
CA ASP A 261 33.61 -0.77 13.75
C ASP A 261 34.17 0.02 12.54
N ASP A 262 33.61 -0.11 11.33
CA ASP A 262 34.09 0.64 10.15
C ASP A 262 33.04 1.52 9.46
N TYR A 263 32.22 2.20 10.26
CA TYR A 263 31.38 3.33 9.81
C TYR A 263 31.98 4.69 10.18
N ASP A 264 33.30 4.77 10.26
CA ASP A 264 34.01 5.80 11.02
C ASP A 264 34.40 7.07 10.22
N GLY A 265 33.83 7.28 9.02
CA GLY A 265 33.95 8.57 8.32
C GLY A 265 32.91 9.61 8.77
N ILE A 266 31.66 9.17 8.96
CA ILE A 266 30.52 10.04 9.35
C ILE A 266 30.12 9.79 10.82
N ALA A 267 30.48 8.62 11.40
CA ALA A 267 30.13 8.19 12.75
C ALA A 267 31.26 8.28 13.79
N LYS A 268 32.43 8.87 13.50
CA LYS A 268 33.51 9.10 14.49
C LYS A 268 33.10 9.93 15.74
N GLY A 269 31.87 10.45 15.78
CA GLY A 269 31.28 11.09 16.95
C GLY A 269 30.02 10.44 17.53
N SER A 270 29.54 9.29 17.04
CA SER A 270 28.21 8.76 17.40
C SER A 270 28.19 7.31 17.91
N LYS A 271 29.15 6.94 18.77
CA LYS A 271 29.09 5.68 19.55
C LYS A 271 27.92 5.60 20.56
N ARG A 272 26.96 6.54 20.53
CA ARG A 272 25.87 6.71 21.53
C ARG A 272 24.44 6.82 20.96
N ALA A 273 24.23 6.59 19.67
CA ALA A 273 22.87 6.68 19.12
C ALA A 273 22.00 5.49 19.60
N PRO A 274 20.87 5.73 20.28
CA PRO A 274 19.96 4.65 20.68
C PRO A 274 19.44 3.90 19.45
N ALA A 275 19.35 2.57 19.57
CA ALA A 275 18.81 1.73 18.50
C ALA A 275 17.29 1.91 18.42
N LEU A 276 16.80 2.35 17.25
CA LEU A 276 15.38 2.44 17.00
C LEU A 276 14.80 1.07 16.63
N MET A 277 13.60 0.78 17.13
CA MET A 277 12.83 -0.35 16.60
C MET A 277 12.39 0.00 15.16
N PRO A 278 12.64 -0.88 14.18
CA PRO A 278 12.15 -0.68 12.82
C PRO A 278 10.63 -0.56 12.79
N LEU A 279 10.12 0.37 11.99
CA LEU A 279 8.68 0.46 11.74
C LEU A 279 8.12 -0.83 11.14
N GLU A 280 6.87 -1.14 11.47
CA GLU A 280 6.16 -2.26 10.85
C GLU A 280 5.86 -1.94 9.38
N PHE A 281 5.98 -2.95 8.53
CA PHE A 281 5.62 -2.86 7.11
C PHE A 281 4.18 -3.28 6.90
N GLU A 282 3.53 -2.68 5.90
CA GLU A 282 2.24 -3.17 5.42
C GLU A 282 2.35 -3.75 4.01
N ASP A 283 2.02 -5.03 3.86
CA ASP A 283 2.03 -5.79 2.61
C ASP A 283 0.62 -6.33 2.27
N GLY A 284 -0.39 -5.45 2.35
CA GLY A 284 -1.79 -5.81 2.15
C GLY A 284 -2.49 -5.10 1.00
N GLY A 285 -3.78 -5.40 0.85
CA GLY A 285 -4.69 -4.65 0.00
C GLY A 285 -5.73 -5.53 -0.69
N VAL A 286 -6.55 -4.86 -1.50
CA VAL A 286 -7.57 -5.47 -2.35
C VAL A 286 -6.95 -5.78 -3.70
N MET A 287 -6.95 -7.06 -4.06
CA MET A 287 -6.53 -7.53 -5.37
C MET A 287 -7.73 -7.61 -6.32
N VAL A 288 -7.56 -7.03 -7.51
CA VAL A 288 -8.51 -7.14 -8.61
C VAL A 288 -8.15 -8.34 -9.47
N TYR A 289 -9.06 -9.33 -9.53
CA TYR A 289 -8.93 -10.54 -10.33
C TYR A 289 -9.83 -10.50 -11.58
N ARG A 290 -9.31 -11.06 -12.67
CA ARG A 290 -9.96 -11.13 -13.99
C ARG A 290 -9.93 -12.57 -14.51
N PRO A 291 -10.70 -13.50 -13.92
CA PRO A 291 -10.65 -14.91 -14.32
C PRO A 291 -11.24 -15.16 -15.72
N LEU A 292 -12.00 -14.22 -16.28
CA LEU A 292 -12.66 -14.40 -17.57
C LEU A 292 -11.82 -14.06 -18.80
N LEU A 293 -10.57 -13.61 -18.61
CA LEU A 293 -9.71 -13.12 -19.71
C LEU A 293 -9.43 -14.14 -20.83
N GLN A 294 -9.58 -15.43 -20.55
CA GLN A 294 -9.36 -16.51 -21.53
C GLN A 294 -10.63 -16.94 -22.27
N PHE A 295 -11.80 -16.41 -21.90
CA PHE A 295 -13.07 -16.79 -22.50
C PHE A 295 -13.59 -15.68 -23.41
N GLY A 296 -14.00 -16.06 -24.62
CA GLY A 296 -14.66 -15.15 -25.56
C GLY A 296 -16.08 -14.78 -25.14
N LYS A 297 -16.57 -13.64 -25.63
CA LYS A 297 -17.90 -13.13 -25.30
C LYS A 297 -19.02 -14.11 -25.65
N ASP A 298 -18.91 -14.80 -26.78
CA ASP A 298 -19.92 -15.78 -27.22
C ASP A 298 -20.14 -16.90 -26.21
N ARG A 299 -19.08 -17.34 -25.51
CA ARG A 299 -19.20 -18.35 -24.45
C ARG A 299 -19.88 -17.81 -23.19
N LEU A 300 -19.69 -16.52 -22.88
CA LEU A 300 -20.37 -15.86 -21.75
C LEU A 300 -21.87 -15.73 -22.02
N ILE A 301 -22.24 -15.37 -23.24
CA ILE A 301 -23.63 -15.32 -23.71
C ILE A 301 -24.26 -16.72 -23.65
N ALA A 302 -23.59 -17.75 -24.21
CA ALA A 302 -24.05 -19.13 -24.14
C ALA A 302 -24.26 -19.60 -22.68
N THR A 303 -23.35 -19.22 -21.78
CA THR A 303 -23.46 -19.54 -20.35
C THR A 303 -24.72 -18.92 -19.72
N CYS A 304 -25.03 -17.67 -20.04
CA CYS A 304 -26.24 -17.03 -19.51
C CYS A 304 -27.52 -17.65 -20.11
N LEU A 305 -27.52 -17.89 -21.43
CA LEU A 305 -28.66 -18.49 -22.14
C LEU A 305 -28.99 -19.90 -21.64
N GLU A 306 -28.00 -20.79 -21.59
CA GLU A 306 -28.20 -22.18 -21.17
C GLU A 306 -28.68 -22.29 -19.71
N ASN A 307 -28.35 -21.31 -18.87
CA ASN A 307 -28.68 -21.31 -17.43
C ASN A 307 -29.80 -20.34 -17.06
N GLY A 308 -30.48 -19.74 -18.05
CA GLY A 308 -31.61 -18.84 -17.83
C GLY A 308 -31.28 -17.59 -17.00
N VAL A 309 -30.04 -17.10 -17.08
CA VAL A 309 -29.60 -15.91 -16.33
C VAL A 309 -29.98 -14.67 -17.13
N PRO A 310 -30.87 -13.78 -16.63
CA PRO A 310 -31.20 -12.54 -17.33
C PRO A 310 -30.07 -11.52 -17.19
N TRP A 311 -29.87 -10.71 -18.24
CA TRP A 311 -28.95 -9.57 -18.25
C TRP A 311 -29.61 -8.35 -18.88
N PHE A 312 -29.00 -7.19 -18.66
CA PHE A 312 -29.41 -5.91 -19.24
C PHE A 312 -28.37 -5.50 -20.29
N GLU A 313 -28.84 -5.10 -21.47
CA GLU A 313 -27.96 -4.59 -22.52
C GLU A 313 -27.99 -3.07 -22.52
N ASP A 314 -26.81 -2.47 -22.37
CA ASP A 314 -26.67 -1.03 -22.47
C ASP A 314 -26.54 -0.61 -23.94
N HIS A 315 -27.57 0.08 -24.42
CA HIS A 315 -27.70 0.71 -25.74
C HIS A 315 -26.53 1.63 -26.13
N THR A 316 -25.80 2.20 -25.18
CA THR A 316 -24.63 3.06 -25.49
C THR A 316 -23.46 2.27 -26.09
N ASN A 317 -23.44 0.93 -25.93
CA ASN A 317 -22.40 0.08 -26.51
C ASN A 317 -22.51 -0.06 -28.03
N THR A 318 -23.62 0.36 -28.65
CA THR A 318 -23.81 0.25 -30.10
C THR A 318 -23.32 1.49 -30.86
N ASP A 319 -23.06 2.60 -30.17
CA ASP A 319 -22.59 3.83 -30.82
C ASP A 319 -21.09 3.77 -31.11
N GLN A 320 -20.74 3.91 -32.40
CA GLN A 320 -19.39 3.68 -32.93
C GLN A 320 -18.46 4.88 -32.71
N THR A 321 -19.01 6.09 -32.68
CA THR A 321 -18.23 7.34 -32.56
C THR A 321 -17.93 7.69 -31.12
N LEU A 322 -18.68 7.10 -30.19
CA LEU A 322 -18.60 7.43 -28.76
C LEU A 322 -17.24 7.06 -28.14
N THR A 323 -16.66 5.92 -28.49
CA THR A 323 -15.35 5.49 -27.96
C THR A 323 -14.50 4.79 -28.99
N MET A 324 -13.16 4.94 -28.88
CA MET A 324 -12.20 4.16 -29.67
C MET A 324 -12.41 2.65 -29.54
N ARG A 325 -12.88 2.20 -28.37
CA ARG A 325 -13.21 0.80 -28.12
C ARG A 325 -14.39 0.33 -28.97
N ASN A 326 -15.46 1.12 -29.04
CA ASN A 326 -16.61 0.80 -29.90
C ASN A 326 -16.23 0.81 -31.38
N ALA A 327 -15.36 1.73 -31.80
CA ALA A 327 -14.82 1.74 -33.16
C ALA A 327 -14.03 0.46 -33.49
N VAL A 328 -13.17 -0.02 -32.58
CA VAL A 328 -12.44 -1.30 -32.73
C VAL A 328 -13.40 -2.50 -32.79
N ARG A 329 -14.43 -2.52 -31.93
CA ARG A 329 -15.48 -3.56 -31.95
C ARG A 329 -16.21 -3.60 -33.29
N TYR A 330 -16.62 -2.44 -33.79
CA TYR A 330 -17.29 -2.29 -35.07
C TYR A 330 -16.41 -2.76 -36.24
N MET A 331 -15.15 -2.33 -36.25
CA MET A 331 -14.17 -2.74 -37.25
C MET A 331 -14.01 -4.27 -37.28
N HIS A 332 -13.84 -4.91 -36.13
CA HIS A 332 -13.70 -6.36 -36.03
C HIS A 332 -14.97 -7.12 -36.48
N LYS A 333 -16.16 -6.60 -36.14
CA LYS A 333 -17.43 -7.26 -36.44
C LYS A 333 -17.81 -7.16 -37.92
N ASN A 334 -17.57 -6.01 -38.54
CA ASN A 334 -18.10 -5.69 -39.87
C ASN A 334 -17.06 -5.76 -41.00
N HIS A 335 -15.75 -5.79 -40.67
CA HIS A 335 -14.70 -5.85 -41.67
C HIS A 335 -13.81 -7.08 -41.49
N LYS A 336 -13.43 -7.72 -42.60
CA LYS A 336 -12.46 -8.82 -42.60
C LYS A 336 -11.04 -8.24 -42.57
N LEU A 337 -10.48 -8.12 -41.36
CA LEU A 337 -9.14 -7.61 -41.16
C LEU A 337 -8.06 -8.60 -41.67
N PRO A 338 -6.87 -8.11 -42.09
CA PRO A 338 -5.72 -8.95 -42.38
C PRO A 338 -5.36 -9.84 -41.19
N VAL A 339 -4.80 -11.03 -41.44
CA VAL A 339 -4.49 -12.06 -40.42
C VAL A 339 -3.74 -11.48 -39.22
N ALA A 340 -2.81 -10.55 -39.44
CA ALA A 340 -2.02 -9.91 -38.39
C ALA A 340 -2.85 -9.04 -37.41
N LEU A 341 -4.00 -8.52 -37.84
CA LEU A 341 -4.89 -7.65 -37.05
C LEU A 341 -6.12 -8.40 -36.51
N GLN A 342 -6.26 -9.68 -36.84
CA GLN A 342 -7.32 -10.53 -36.31
C GLN A 342 -7.07 -10.88 -34.83
N LYS A 343 -8.15 -11.21 -34.12
CA LYS A 343 -8.14 -11.51 -32.69
C LYS A 343 -7.04 -12.50 -32.25
N PRO A 344 -6.85 -13.68 -32.89
CA PRO A 344 -5.83 -14.63 -32.45
C PRO A 344 -4.39 -14.08 -32.53
N ALA A 345 -4.05 -13.34 -33.59
CA ALA A 345 -2.71 -12.80 -33.78
C ALA A 345 -2.37 -11.71 -32.75
N ILE A 346 -3.34 -10.83 -32.45
CA ILE A 346 -3.17 -9.76 -31.47
C ILE A 346 -3.07 -10.32 -30.04
N LEU A 347 -3.85 -11.36 -29.71
CA LEU A 347 -3.72 -12.03 -28.41
C LEU A 347 -2.38 -12.76 -28.26
N GLN A 348 -1.91 -13.46 -29.29
CA GLN A 348 -0.57 -14.07 -29.30
C GLN A 348 0.55 -13.02 -29.16
N LEU A 349 0.39 -11.84 -29.78
CA LEU A 349 1.31 -10.72 -29.60
C LEU A 349 1.36 -10.28 -28.13
N ALA A 350 0.20 -10.15 -27.49
CA ALA A 350 0.10 -9.76 -26.08
C ALA A 350 0.76 -10.80 -25.15
N GLU A 351 0.58 -12.09 -25.42
CA GLU A 351 1.23 -13.18 -24.69
C GLU A 351 2.75 -13.16 -24.85
N ARG A 352 3.26 -13.00 -26.08
CA ARG A 352 4.71 -12.85 -26.34
C ARG A 352 5.29 -11.64 -25.61
N CYS A 353 4.57 -10.51 -25.62
CA CYS A 353 4.97 -9.32 -24.87
C CYS A 353 5.00 -9.58 -23.35
N ARG A 354 3.99 -10.28 -22.82
CA ARG A 354 3.91 -10.66 -21.40
C ARG A 354 5.04 -11.59 -20.99
N ALA A 355 5.32 -12.62 -21.79
CA ALA A 355 6.43 -13.55 -21.56
C ALA A 355 7.79 -12.84 -21.56
N ARG A 356 7.99 -11.90 -22.50
CA ARG A 356 9.22 -11.09 -22.57
C ARG A 356 9.39 -10.20 -21.34
N VAL A 357 8.32 -9.56 -20.88
CA VAL A 357 8.37 -8.71 -19.67
C VAL A 357 8.57 -9.56 -18.42
N ALA A 358 7.88 -10.68 -18.28
CA ALA A 358 8.06 -11.61 -17.16
C ALA A 358 9.49 -12.14 -17.09
N SER A 359 10.10 -12.48 -18.23
CA SER A 359 11.52 -12.89 -18.29
C SER A 359 12.45 -11.79 -17.81
N ALA A 360 12.27 -10.55 -18.28
CA ALA A 360 13.08 -9.41 -17.84
C ALA A 360 12.88 -9.07 -16.35
N GLU A 361 11.65 -9.19 -15.84
CA GLU A 361 11.34 -9.01 -14.42
C GLU A 361 12.00 -10.10 -13.56
N ALA A 362 11.98 -11.36 -13.99
CA ALA A 362 12.64 -12.48 -13.33
C ALA A 362 14.16 -12.35 -13.34
N GLU A 363 14.76 -11.87 -14.43
CA GLU A 363 16.19 -11.57 -14.49
C GLU A 363 16.57 -10.43 -13.53
N ALA A 364 15.77 -9.37 -13.46
CA ALA A 364 15.99 -8.27 -12.51
C ALA A 364 15.89 -8.75 -11.05
N GLU A 365 14.99 -9.69 -10.76
CA GLU A 365 14.84 -10.32 -9.45
C GLU A 365 16.05 -11.19 -9.08
N ARG A 366 16.61 -11.94 -10.04
CA ARG A 366 17.88 -12.66 -9.86
C ARG A 366 19.06 -11.72 -9.60
N LEU A 367 19.06 -10.51 -10.16
CA LEU A 367 20.10 -9.51 -9.86
C LEU A 367 19.89 -8.88 -8.49
N LEU A 368 18.64 -8.69 -8.09
CA LEU A 368 18.32 -8.18 -6.77
C LEU A 368 18.75 -9.15 -5.67
N SER A 369 18.59 -10.47 -5.85
CA SER A 369 19.09 -11.45 -4.89
C SER A 369 20.62 -11.47 -4.76
N ARG A 370 21.34 -10.96 -5.76
CA ARG A 370 22.80 -10.73 -5.72
C ARG A 370 23.20 -9.37 -5.14
N THR A 371 22.23 -8.48 -4.91
CA THR A 371 22.47 -7.15 -4.32
C THR A 371 22.53 -7.30 -2.81
N VAL A 372 23.62 -6.81 -2.20
CA VAL A 372 23.79 -6.86 -0.75
C VAL A 372 23.14 -5.62 -0.14
N ILE A 373 22.03 -5.79 0.56
CA ILE A 373 21.39 -4.73 1.34
C ILE A 373 21.99 -4.77 2.75
N HIS A 374 22.78 -3.76 3.10
CA HIS A 374 23.45 -3.66 4.40
C HIS A 374 22.50 -3.21 5.49
N GLU A 375 21.74 -2.14 5.22
CA GLU A 375 20.82 -1.54 6.17
C GLU A 375 19.61 -0.96 5.44
N PHE A 376 18.42 -1.18 6.01
CA PHE A 376 17.20 -0.53 5.58
C PHE A 376 16.53 0.16 6.79
N GLY A 377 16.63 1.49 6.82
CA GLY A 377 16.09 2.33 7.87
C GLY A 377 14.67 2.79 7.55
N ALA A 378 13.67 1.95 7.83
CA ALA A 378 12.25 2.27 7.59
C ALA A 378 11.79 3.58 8.27
N ASN A 379 12.40 3.93 9.41
CA ASN A 379 12.06 5.12 10.19
C ASN A 379 12.37 6.44 9.47
N ALA A 380 13.36 6.44 8.57
CA ALA A 380 13.74 7.61 7.79
C ALA A 380 13.54 7.43 6.28
N GLY A 381 13.31 6.19 5.83
CA GLY A 381 13.30 5.82 4.41
C GLY A 381 14.71 5.88 3.84
N THR A 382 15.65 5.17 4.45
CA THR A 382 17.05 5.08 3.99
C THR A 382 17.41 3.65 3.64
N LEU A 383 18.22 3.47 2.60
CA LEU A 383 18.66 2.16 2.14
C LEU A 383 20.15 2.22 1.80
N VAL A 384 20.95 1.35 2.43
CA VAL A 384 22.37 1.20 2.14
C VAL A 384 22.58 -0.14 1.44
N LEU A 385 23.20 -0.10 0.26
CA LEU A 385 23.40 -1.30 -0.55
C LEU A 385 24.73 -1.32 -1.28
N THR A 386 25.15 -2.52 -1.68
CA THR A 386 26.23 -2.75 -2.65
C THR A 386 25.62 -3.46 -3.86
N LEU A 387 25.78 -2.84 -5.04
CA LEU A 387 25.27 -3.40 -6.29
C LEU A 387 26.20 -4.52 -6.80
N PRO A 388 25.65 -5.55 -7.45
CA PRO A 388 26.46 -6.60 -8.05
C PRO A 388 27.22 -6.06 -9.26
N LYS A 389 28.44 -6.58 -9.49
CA LYS A 389 29.15 -6.34 -10.75
C LYS A 389 28.36 -6.98 -11.89
N LEU A 390 27.87 -6.15 -12.81
CA LEU A 390 27.17 -6.55 -14.02
C LEU A 390 28.10 -6.39 -15.23
N SER A 391 28.67 -7.48 -15.73
CA SER A 391 29.45 -7.47 -16.96
C SER A 391 28.66 -8.10 -18.11
N PHE A 392 28.92 -7.67 -19.34
CA PHE A 392 28.45 -8.41 -20.51
C PHE A 392 28.99 -9.84 -20.44
N PRO A 393 28.16 -10.88 -20.64
CA PRO A 393 28.68 -12.23 -20.82
C PRO A 393 29.61 -12.22 -22.04
N SER A 394 30.90 -12.48 -21.81
CA SER A 394 31.85 -12.69 -22.90
C SER A 394 31.46 -13.98 -23.60
N VAL A 395 31.11 -13.90 -24.89
CA VAL A 395 30.81 -15.09 -25.69
C VAL A 395 32.16 -15.63 -26.18
N PRO A 396 32.54 -16.88 -25.86
CA PRO A 396 33.78 -17.47 -26.35
C PRO A 396 33.81 -17.52 -27.89
N GLY A 397 35.01 -17.42 -28.45
CA GLY A 397 35.29 -17.17 -29.88
C GLY A 397 34.69 -18.15 -30.90
N ARG A 398 34.73 -17.68 -32.16
CA ARG A 398 34.10 -18.15 -33.43
C ARG A 398 32.64 -17.73 -33.68
N PHE A 399 31.87 -17.36 -32.65
CA PHE A 399 30.56 -16.71 -32.79
C PHE A 399 30.65 -15.23 -32.39
N SER A 400 31.54 -14.47 -33.04
CA SER A 400 31.56 -13.01 -32.91
C SER A 400 30.18 -12.49 -33.32
N ALA A 401 29.32 -12.24 -32.33
CA ALA A 401 28.01 -11.67 -32.56
C ALA A 401 28.21 -10.37 -33.35
N SER A 402 27.48 -10.20 -34.45
CA SER A 402 27.50 -8.98 -35.25
C SER A 402 27.44 -7.73 -34.35
N PRO A 403 28.02 -6.58 -34.75
CA PRO A 403 27.93 -5.34 -33.98
C PRO A 403 26.50 -5.03 -33.52
N THR A 404 25.52 -5.30 -34.37
CA THR A 404 24.08 -5.19 -34.09
C THR A 404 23.59 -6.14 -32.99
N ALA A 405 24.07 -7.38 -32.94
CA ALA A 405 23.72 -8.33 -31.89
C ALA A 405 24.43 -8.02 -30.56
N ARG A 406 25.63 -7.43 -30.58
CA ARG A 406 26.27 -6.88 -29.37
C ARG A 406 25.46 -5.71 -28.82
N GLN A 407 25.03 -4.77 -29.68
CA GLN A 407 24.20 -3.63 -29.28
C GLN A 407 22.86 -4.05 -28.67
N ARG A 408 22.12 -4.97 -29.31
CA ARG A 408 20.84 -5.49 -28.78
C ARG A 408 20.98 -6.14 -27.41
N ARG A 409 22.07 -6.87 -27.18
CA ARG A 409 22.38 -7.44 -25.87
C ARG A 409 22.65 -6.36 -24.84
N ALA A 410 23.42 -5.33 -25.21
CA ALA A 410 23.70 -4.22 -24.31
C ALA A 410 22.43 -3.48 -23.87
N GLU A 411 21.53 -3.19 -24.82
CA GLU A 411 20.22 -2.60 -24.54
C GLU A 411 19.35 -3.48 -23.64
N HIS A 412 19.36 -4.81 -23.85
CA HIS A 412 18.66 -5.76 -22.99
C HIS A 412 19.18 -5.70 -21.55
N TYR A 413 20.49 -5.77 -21.33
CA TYR A 413 21.07 -5.70 -19.99
C TYR A 413 20.85 -4.34 -19.31
N ARG A 414 20.92 -3.22 -20.06
CA ARG A 414 20.55 -1.89 -19.54
C ARG A 414 19.10 -1.85 -19.09
N HIS A 415 18.20 -2.47 -19.86
CA HIS A 415 16.79 -2.56 -19.50
C HIS A 415 16.56 -3.34 -18.19
N ILE A 416 17.26 -4.47 -18.00
CA ILE A 416 17.20 -5.24 -16.75
C ILE A 416 17.78 -4.42 -15.59
N ALA A 417 18.92 -3.75 -15.78
CA ALA A 417 19.53 -2.91 -14.76
C ALA A 417 18.60 -1.77 -14.33
N ALA A 418 17.91 -1.14 -15.28
CA ALA A 418 16.89 -0.14 -14.99
C ALA A 418 15.66 -0.72 -14.25
N LEU A 419 15.27 -1.97 -14.53
CA LEU A 419 14.24 -2.67 -13.75
C LEU A 419 14.67 -2.91 -12.30
N LEU A 420 15.92 -3.31 -12.08
CA LEU A 420 16.52 -3.46 -10.75
C LEU A 420 16.50 -2.13 -10.00
N ILE A 421 16.99 -1.05 -10.61
CA ILE A 421 16.99 0.30 -10.03
C ILE A 421 15.57 0.74 -9.67
N ARG A 422 14.59 0.48 -10.55
CA ARG A 422 13.18 0.79 -10.26
C ARG A 422 12.64 0.02 -9.06
N LYS A 423 13.02 -1.25 -8.87
CA LYS A 423 12.67 -2.03 -7.67
C LYS A 423 13.32 -1.43 -6.41
N LEU A 424 14.59 -1.04 -6.47
CA LEU A 424 15.29 -0.38 -5.35
C LEU A 424 14.66 0.98 -4.99
N LEU A 425 14.37 1.81 -5.99
CA LEU A 425 13.66 3.08 -5.85
C LEU A 425 12.31 2.89 -5.16
N SER A 426 11.58 1.83 -5.52
CA SER A 426 10.26 1.52 -4.94
C SER A 426 10.27 1.26 -3.43
N MET A 427 11.44 1.05 -2.80
CA MET A 427 11.56 0.91 -1.34
C MET A 427 11.60 2.25 -0.60
N VAL A 428 12.13 3.29 -1.25
CA VAL A 428 12.47 4.58 -0.60
C VAL A 428 11.65 5.75 -1.12
N THR A 429 11.28 5.76 -2.41
CA THR A 429 10.69 6.94 -3.07
C THR A 429 9.39 7.41 -2.40
N PRO A 430 9.19 8.71 -2.15
CA PRO A 430 7.89 9.23 -1.72
C PRO A 430 6.86 9.29 -2.86
N GLU A 431 7.30 9.19 -4.12
CA GLU A 431 6.44 9.38 -5.29
C GLU A 431 5.52 8.18 -5.55
N ARG A 432 4.31 8.48 -6.05
CA ARG A 432 3.29 7.48 -6.39
C ARG A 432 3.62 6.75 -7.68
N GLU A 433 4.15 7.47 -8.66
CA GLU A 433 4.50 6.96 -9.97
C GLU A 433 6.01 7.01 -10.16
N LEU A 434 6.60 5.84 -10.42
CA LEU A 434 8.03 5.74 -10.71
C LEU A 434 8.29 6.14 -12.16
N SER A 435 9.42 6.82 -12.40
CA SER A 435 9.90 7.18 -13.72
C SER A 435 9.89 6.00 -14.70
N GLN A 436 9.66 6.33 -15.97
CA GLN A 436 9.72 5.34 -17.03
C GLN A 436 11.13 4.75 -17.11
N VAL A 437 11.22 3.47 -17.47
CA VAL A 437 12.52 2.77 -17.51
C VAL A 437 13.50 3.40 -18.50
N ALA A 438 13.00 4.09 -19.54
CA ALA A 438 13.83 4.86 -20.46
C ALA A 438 14.55 6.05 -19.77
N GLN A 439 13.93 6.70 -18.78
CA GLN A 439 14.50 7.83 -18.06
C GLN A 439 15.60 7.42 -17.06
N LEU A 440 15.72 6.12 -16.77
CA LEU A 440 16.75 5.57 -15.88
C LEU A 440 18.07 5.27 -16.59
N SER A 441 18.18 5.52 -17.90
CA SER A 441 19.36 5.20 -18.72
C SER A 441 20.65 5.81 -18.16
N HIS A 442 20.63 7.09 -17.82
CA HIS A 442 21.79 7.78 -17.25
C HIS A 442 22.19 7.18 -15.89
N LEU A 443 21.22 6.89 -15.04
CA LEU A 443 21.48 6.27 -13.73
C LEU A 443 22.04 4.85 -13.89
N VAL A 444 21.60 4.08 -14.89
CA VAL A 444 22.19 2.78 -15.22
C VAL A 444 23.66 2.92 -15.58
N SER A 445 24.02 3.87 -16.45
CA SER A 445 25.40 4.11 -16.85
C SER A 445 26.30 4.52 -15.67
N MET A 446 25.76 5.29 -14.72
CA MET A 446 26.49 5.66 -13.50
C MET A 446 26.65 4.51 -12.51
N LEU A 447 25.59 3.75 -12.25
CA LEU A 447 25.61 2.66 -11.28
C LEU A 447 26.33 1.40 -11.81
N PHE A 448 26.33 1.22 -13.13
CA PHE A 448 26.97 0.11 -13.81
C PHE A 448 27.83 0.62 -14.98
N PRO A 449 29.06 1.12 -14.72
CA PRO A 449 29.92 1.68 -15.76
C PRO A 449 30.25 0.70 -16.89
N SER A 450 30.28 -0.61 -16.59
CA SER A 450 30.42 -1.70 -17.56
C SER A 450 29.28 -1.77 -18.58
N LEU A 451 28.13 -1.15 -18.31
CA LEU A 451 26.99 -1.04 -19.20
C LEU A 451 26.88 0.34 -19.87
N ALA A 452 27.83 1.25 -19.63
CA ALA A 452 27.86 2.57 -20.27
C ALA A 452 27.96 2.46 -21.80
N GLU A 453 27.72 3.56 -22.50
CA GLU A 453 27.89 3.62 -23.96
C GLU A 453 29.34 3.43 -24.36
N VAL A 454 29.56 2.72 -25.48
CA VAL A 454 30.86 2.15 -25.88
C VAL A 454 31.95 3.21 -26.05
N ASP A 455 31.56 4.48 -26.25
CA ASP A 455 32.47 5.59 -26.55
C ASP A 455 32.58 6.64 -25.43
N ALA A 456 31.94 6.43 -24.27
CA ALA A 456 31.98 7.37 -23.15
C ALA A 456 32.91 6.87 -22.01
N PRO A 457 33.78 7.73 -21.45
CA PRO A 457 34.56 7.36 -20.28
C PRO A 457 33.63 7.01 -19.10
N PRO A 458 33.99 6.04 -18.24
CA PRO A 458 33.15 5.66 -17.11
C PRO A 458 32.93 6.89 -16.22
N PRO A 459 31.66 7.30 -15.98
CA PRO A 459 31.40 8.47 -15.17
C PRO A 459 31.85 8.23 -13.72
N GLU A 460 32.47 9.24 -13.12
CA GLU A 460 32.81 9.21 -11.69
C GLU A 460 31.53 9.07 -10.86
N PRO A 461 31.57 8.32 -9.74
CA PRO A 461 30.42 8.16 -8.87
C PRO A 461 30.07 9.51 -8.25
N LYS A 462 28.99 10.14 -8.73
CA LYS A 462 28.47 11.42 -8.23
C LYS A 462 27.08 11.24 -7.65
N ALA A 463 26.72 12.12 -6.71
CA ALA A 463 25.39 12.11 -6.14
C ALA A 463 24.34 12.52 -7.19
N TYR A 464 23.22 11.79 -7.24
CA TYR A 464 22.18 11.99 -8.24
C TYR A 464 20.79 11.93 -7.61
N VAL A 465 19.83 12.67 -8.16
CA VAL A 465 18.46 12.72 -7.66
C VAL A 465 17.50 12.25 -8.73
N ILE A 466 16.65 11.28 -8.38
CA ILE A 466 15.58 10.81 -9.26
C ILE A 466 14.40 10.29 -8.45
N CYS A 467 13.18 10.54 -8.91
CA CYS A 467 11.94 10.15 -8.23
C CYS A 467 11.93 10.50 -6.72
N GLY A 468 12.40 11.70 -6.35
CA GLY A 468 12.48 12.10 -4.94
C GLY A 468 13.46 11.27 -4.09
N VAL A 469 14.46 10.61 -4.69
CA VAL A 469 15.50 9.83 -3.99
C VAL A 469 16.89 10.33 -4.39
N HIS A 470 17.72 10.67 -3.40
CA HIS A 470 19.16 10.87 -3.57
C HIS A 470 19.89 9.54 -3.57
N PHE A 471 20.64 9.28 -4.63
CA PHE A 471 21.69 8.27 -4.70
C PHE A 471 23.01 8.94 -4.34
N ILE A 472 23.61 8.53 -3.22
CA ILE A 472 24.86 9.10 -2.72
C ILE A 472 25.91 7.97 -2.69
N PRO A 473 27.04 8.10 -3.41
CA PRO A 473 28.11 7.12 -3.33
C PRO A 473 28.84 7.26 -1.99
N LEU A 474 29.07 6.12 -1.34
CA LEU A 474 29.92 6.02 -0.15
C LEU A 474 31.25 5.40 -0.60
N VAL A 475 32.21 6.27 -0.89
CA VAL A 475 33.57 5.87 -1.28
C VAL A 475 34.34 5.61 0.02
N ALA A 476 34.84 4.38 0.19
CA ALA A 476 35.76 4.00 1.24
C ALA A 476 36.95 3.30 0.60
N ASP A 477 38.16 3.63 1.04
CA ASP A 477 39.41 3.30 0.32
C ASP A 477 39.67 1.79 0.15
N ASP A 478 39.05 0.92 0.98
CA ASP A 478 39.30 -0.54 1.01
C ASP A 478 38.08 -1.44 0.69
N TYR A 479 36.93 -0.88 0.28
CA TYR A 479 35.68 -1.65 0.12
C TYR A 479 34.97 -1.44 -1.23
N PRO A 480 34.16 -2.42 -1.70
CA PRO A 480 33.34 -2.23 -2.90
C PRO A 480 32.39 -1.04 -2.72
N LEU A 481 32.25 -0.23 -3.77
CA LEU A 481 31.44 0.99 -3.78
C LEU A 481 30.03 0.73 -3.22
N ARG A 482 29.71 1.40 -2.11
CA ARG A 482 28.39 1.34 -1.48
C ARG A 482 27.57 2.55 -1.90
N TRP A 483 26.26 2.37 -1.96
CA TRP A 483 25.31 3.43 -2.30
C TRP A 483 24.34 3.64 -1.16
N LEU A 484 24.19 4.89 -0.75
CA LEU A 484 23.19 5.35 0.19
C LEU A 484 22.04 5.99 -0.60
N LEU A 485 20.86 5.38 -0.51
CA LEU A 485 19.61 5.90 -1.04
C LEU A 485 18.85 6.58 0.10
N THR A 486 18.57 7.87 -0.05
CA THR A 486 17.79 8.65 0.92
C THR A 486 16.71 9.46 0.22
N ARG A 487 15.64 9.82 0.93
CA ARG A 487 14.61 10.70 0.39
C ARG A 487 15.16 12.11 0.14
N ALA A 488 14.79 12.66 -1.00
CA ALA A 488 15.05 14.04 -1.34
C ALA A 488 14.15 14.98 -0.54
N PRO A 489 14.67 16.14 -0.10
CA PRO A 489 13.84 17.17 0.50
C PRO A 489 12.72 17.59 -0.46
N HIS A 490 11.58 17.96 0.10
CA HIS A 490 10.45 18.46 -0.69
C HIS A 490 10.89 19.69 -1.50
N ALA A 491 10.65 19.65 -2.81
CA ALA A 491 10.91 20.78 -3.68
C ALA A 491 9.96 21.94 -3.35
N SER A 492 10.43 23.18 -3.45
CA SER A 492 9.67 24.39 -3.09
C SER A 492 8.43 24.61 -3.96
N ASN A 493 8.41 24.04 -5.16
CA ASN A 493 7.31 24.12 -6.13
C ASN A 493 6.21 23.09 -5.90
N VAL A 494 6.40 22.11 -5.00
CA VAL A 494 5.40 21.07 -4.71
C VAL A 494 4.80 21.35 -3.33
N PRO A 495 3.46 21.32 -3.17
CA PRO A 495 2.84 21.48 -1.87
C PRO A 495 3.33 20.38 -0.93
N ARG A 496 3.82 20.79 0.25
CA ARG A 496 4.34 19.85 1.24
C ARG A 496 3.22 18.93 1.74
N PRO A 497 3.50 17.64 1.98
CA PRO A 497 2.51 16.73 2.52
C PRO A 497 2.07 17.23 3.89
N SER A 498 0.75 17.38 4.07
CA SER A 498 0.17 17.70 5.36
C SER A 498 -1.14 16.94 5.56
N ILE A 499 -1.33 16.47 6.78
CA ILE A 499 -2.53 15.77 7.23
C ILE A 499 -3.10 16.55 8.40
N THR A 500 -4.37 16.92 8.34
CA THR A 500 -5.04 17.61 9.42
C THR A 500 -6.05 16.69 10.08
N PHE A 501 -5.84 16.41 11.36
CA PHE A 501 -6.78 15.67 12.17
C PHE A 501 -7.73 16.64 12.86
N ARG A 502 -9.03 16.37 12.73
CA ARG A 502 -10.07 17.22 13.31
C ARG A 502 -9.99 17.20 14.83
N GLU A 503 -10.38 18.34 15.38
CA GLU A 503 -10.48 18.58 16.80
C GLU A 503 -11.71 17.84 17.39
N LEU A 504 -11.72 17.57 18.71
CA LEU A 504 -12.89 16.98 19.37
C LEU A 504 -14.08 17.96 19.34
N PRO A 505 -15.34 17.56 19.15
CA PRO A 505 -16.45 18.53 19.16
C PRO A 505 -16.50 19.32 20.48
N PHE A 506 -16.65 20.66 20.40
CA PHE A 506 -16.65 21.56 21.57
C PHE A 506 -17.63 21.13 22.68
N ALA A 507 -18.83 20.67 22.32
CA ALA A 507 -19.83 20.17 23.27
C ALA A 507 -19.35 18.99 24.14
N LYS A 508 -18.36 18.22 23.68
CA LYS A 508 -17.76 17.12 24.47
C LYS A 508 -16.68 17.60 25.44
N ARG A 509 -16.25 18.86 25.35
CA ARG A 509 -15.17 19.49 26.13
C ARG A 509 -15.67 20.23 27.38
N LEU A 510 -16.90 20.77 27.33
CA LEU A 510 -17.45 21.66 28.36
C LEU A 510 -17.45 21.02 29.75
N ASN A 511 -16.93 21.72 30.76
CA ASN A 511 -16.91 21.34 32.18
C ASN A 511 -16.32 19.96 32.51
N LYS A 512 -15.50 19.40 31.62
CA LYS A 512 -14.87 18.09 31.85
C LYS A 512 -13.39 18.25 32.14
N HIS A 513 -12.98 17.73 33.28
CA HIS A 513 -11.57 17.56 33.62
C HIS A 513 -10.85 16.72 32.55
N PRO A 514 -9.56 16.98 32.23
CA PRO A 514 -8.75 16.21 31.29
C PRO A 514 -8.86 14.68 31.41
N SER A 515 -8.91 14.17 32.64
CA SER A 515 -9.04 12.73 32.93
C SER A 515 -10.40 12.13 32.55
N ALA A 516 -11.44 12.95 32.39
CA ALA A 516 -12.80 12.53 32.02
C ALA A 516 -12.98 12.37 30.49
N TRP A 517 -11.97 12.71 29.69
CA TRP A 517 -12.07 12.67 28.23
C TRP A 517 -11.84 11.23 27.72
N LYS A 518 -12.95 10.50 27.53
CA LYS A 518 -12.89 9.22 26.81
C LYS A 518 -12.48 9.49 25.36
N THR A 519 -11.44 8.80 24.90
CA THR A 519 -10.99 8.89 23.51
C THR A 519 -12.09 8.37 22.59
N GLN A 520 -12.24 8.95 21.39
CA GLN A 520 -13.16 8.43 20.37
C GLN A 520 -12.62 7.16 19.67
N GLY A 521 -11.58 6.53 20.23
CA GLY A 521 -10.78 5.53 19.54
C GLY A 521 -9.73 6.15 18.61
N TRP A 522 -8.94 5.30 17.96
CA TRP A 522 -7.92 5.72 17.01
C TRP A 522 -8.54 6.34 15.76
N THR A 523 -7.90 7.37 15.21
CA THR A 523 -8.28 7.92 13.90
C THR A 523 -8.02 6.90 12.79
N GLU A 524 -8.68 7.09 11.64
CA GLU A 524 -8.31 6.32 10.44
C GLU A 524 -6.85 6.59 10.05
N PRO A 525 -6.09 5.57 9.59
CA PRO A 525 -4.74 5.78 9.08
C PRO A 525 -4.77 6.64 7.81
N GLN A 526 -3.93 7.67 7.79
CA GLN A 526 -3.75 8.56 6.65
C GLN A 526 -2.33 8.47 6.11
N LEU A 527 -2.17 8.63 4.79
CA LEU A 527 -0.90 8.47 4.12
C LEU A 527 -0.10 9.77 4.11
N PHE A 528 1.04 9.79 4.80
CA PHE A 528 2.00 10.89 4.79
C PHE A 528 3.14 10.60 3.81
N ASP A 529 3.42 11.59 2.95
CA ASP A 529 4.55 11.57 2.00
C ASP A 529 4.63 10.29 1.15
N GLY A 530 3.46 9.70 0.84
CA GLY A 530 3.38 8.48 0.05
C GLY A 530 3.87 7.19 0.74
N ARG A 531 4.45 7.28 1.96
CA ARG A 531 5.15 6.17 2.62
C ARG A 531 4.71 5.84 4.04
N TYR A 532 4.31 6.81 4.83
CA TYR A 532 4.01 6.57 6.24
C TYR A 532 2.51 6.57 6.44
N TRP A 533 1.93 5.43 6.80
CA TRP A 533 0.57 5.40 7.32
C TRP A 533 0.62 5.85 8.77
N ILE A 534 -0.05 6.96 9.07
CA ILE A 534 -0.06 7.57 10.39
C ILE A 534 -1.49 7.59 10.90
N ARG A 535 -1.70 7.05 12.09
CA ARG A 535 -2.93 7.25 12.87
C ARG A 535 -2.58 7.80 14.23
N ILE A 536 -3.49 8.59 14.79
CA ILE A 536 -3.32 9.18 16.11
C ILE A 536 -4.51 8.87 16.99
N LEU A 537 -4.27 8.88 18.29
CA LEU A 537 -5.25 8.83 19.34
C LEU A 537 -4.97 10.02 20.23
N HIS A 538 -5.81 11.05 20.15
CA HIS A 538 -5.54 12.31 20.82
C HIS A 538 -6.72 12.77 21.66
N ARG A 539 -6.39 13.46 22.74
CA ARG A 539 -7.29 14.15 23.66
C ARG A 539 -7.02 15.64 23.66
N LEU A 540 -6.27 16.21 22.72
CA LEU A 540 -5.93 17.62 22.78
C LEU A 540 -7.13 18.48 22.34
N PRO A 541 -7.38 19.63 23.01
CA PRO A 541 -8.48 20.54 22.65
C PRO A 541 -8.15 21.41 21.42
N CYS A 542 -7.20 21.01 20.58
CA CYS A 542 -6.75 21.75 19.40
C CYS A 542 -6.76 20.87 18.14
N LYS A 543 -6.57 21.50 16.98
CA LYS A 543 -6.34 20.76 15.74
C LYS A 543 -4.90 20.26 15.72
N LEU A 544 -4.73 18.99 15.35
CA LEU A 544 -3.41 18.40 15.16
C LEU A 544 -3.10 18.28 13.68
N ARG A 545 -1.89 18.70 13.30
CA ARG A 545 -1.40 18.63 11.93
C ARG A 545 -0.15 17.78 11.88
N VAL A 546 -0.12 16.78 10.99
CA VAL A 546 1.10 16.06 10.67
C VAL A 546 1.67 16.64 9.39
N ALA A 547 2.85 17.24 9.49
CA ALA A 547 3.55 17.85 8.37
C ALA A 547 5.02 17.42 8.35
N ALA A 548 5.75 17.79 7.30
CA ALA A 548 7.19 17.59 7.25
C ALA A 548 7.89 18.30 8.42
N PHE A 549 8.95 17.70 8.94
CA PHE A 549 9.79 18.35 9.96
C PHE A 549 10.44 19.60 9.38
N GLU A 550 10.32 20.75 10.06
CA GLU A 550 10.84 22.03 9.57
C GLU A 550 11.97 22.57 10.46
N ALA A 551 12.88 23.32 9.84
CA ALA A 551 14.06 23.87 10.53
C ALA A 551 13.69 24.86 11.64
N GLU A 552 12.60 25.62 11.45
CA GLU A 552 12.08 26.63 12.37
C GLU A 552 11.72 26.03 13.73
N HIS A 553 11.15 24.82 13.73
CA HIS A 553 10.70 24.15 14.95
C HIS A 553 11.78 23.29 15.63
N HIS A 554 12.94 23.11 15.00
CA HIS A 554 14.00 22.25 15.54
C HIS A 554 14.57 22.80 16.86
N LYS A 555 14.88 24.10 16.92
CA LYS A 555 15.45 24.73 18.13
C LYS A 555 14.45 24.73 19.29
N PRO A 556 13.20 25.23 19.13
CA PRO A 556 12.19 25.18 20.18
C PRO A 556 11.91 23.77 20.69
N PHE A 557 11.78 22.78 19.79
CA PHE A 557 11.52 21.40 20.17
C PHE A 557 12.67 20.78 20.97
N ARG A 558 13.92 21.04 20.57
CA ARG A 558 15.10 20.57 21.31
C ARG A 558 15.18 21.19 22.70
N GLU A 559 14.85 22.47 22.83
CA GLU A 559 14.85 23.18 24.11
C GLU A 559 13.71 22.68 25.03
N GLY A 560 12.55 22.34 24.48
CA GLY A 560 11.41 21.77 25.22
C GLY A 560 11.59 20.34 25.73
N LEU A 561 12.65 19.62 25.33
CA LEU A 561 12.96 18.30 25.90
C LEU A 561 13.50 18.46 27.34
N ALA A 562 12.90 17.75 28.29
CA ALA A 562 13.17 17.89 29.73
C ALA A 562 14.63 17.66 30.17
N HIS A 563 15.39 16.81 29.47
CA HIS A 563 16.72 16.39 29.91
C HIS A 563 17.78 16.61 28.82
N ASP A 564 18.97 17.06 29.22
CA ASP A 564 20.13 17.18 28.32
C ASP A 564 20.52 15.86 27.64
N ARG A 565 20.23 14.74 28.30
CA ARG A 565 20.37 13.41 27.70
C ARG A 565 19.46 13.23 26.49
N ALA A 566 18.18 13.58 26.61
CA ALA A 566 17.22 13.47 25.51
C ALA A 566 17.59 14.38 24.34
N ARG A 567 18.12 15.58 24.61
CA ARG A 567 18.65 16.51 23.59
C ARG A 567 19.82 15.89 22.82
N LYS A 568 20.77 15.26 23.52
CA LYS A 568 21.91 14.55 22.92
C LYS A 568 21.47 13.32 22.14
N GLU A 569 20.48 12.58 22.66
CA GLU A 569 19.89 11.41 21.99
C GLU A 569 19.21 11.81 20.67
N LEU A 570 18.36 12.85 20.67
CA LEU A 570 17.74 13.39 19.45
C LEU A 570 18.80 13.80 18.41
N ALA A 571 19.82 14.55 18.83
CA ALA A 571 20.90 14.95 17.92
C ALA A 571 21.64 13.74 17.33
N SER A 572 21.89 12.71 18.15
CA SER A 572 22.55 11.48 17.71
C SER A 572 21.66 10.64 16.78
N MET A 573 20.34 10.58 17.03
CA MET A 573 19.36 9.91 16.17
C MET A 573 19.27 10.60 14.81
N LEU A 574 19.14 11.93 14.78
CA LEU A 574 19.09 12.71 13.53
C LEU A 574 20.38 12.54 12.73
N ARG A 575 21.55 12.52 13.39
CA ARG A 575 22.83 12.29 12.71
C ARG A 575 22.92 10.89 12.08
N ARG A 576 22.44 9.86 12.78
CA ARG A 576 22.53 8.46 12.34
C ARG A 576 21.48 8.11 11.28
N TYR A 577 20.21 8.40 11.56
CA TYR A 577 19.09 7.90 10.77
C TYR A 577 18.62 8.89 9.69
N ALA A 578 18.75 10.20 9.91
CA ALA A 578 18.26 11.22 8.98
C ALA A 578 19.28 12.38 8.79
N PRO A 579 20.48 12.08 8.27
CA PRO A 579 21.54 13.08 8.13
C PRO A 579 21.17 14.21 7.17
N GLY A 580 21.81 15.36 7.33
CA GLY A 580 21.67 16.51 6.42
C GLY A 580 20.21 16.95 6.22
N LYS A 581 19.81 17.15 4.96
CA LYS A 581 18.46 17.61 4.59
C LYS A 581 17.39 16.51 4.65
N THR A 582 17.77 15.24 4.77
CA THR A 582 16.82 14.12 4.86
C THR A 582 15.92 14.22 6.09
N ARG A 583 16.39 14.83 7.19
CA ARG A 583 15.55 15.07 8.39
C ARG A 583 14.27 15.83 8.10
N TYR A 584 14.26 16.71 7.10
CA TYR A 584 13.08 17.51 6.74
C TYR A 584 12.06 16.74 5.89
N THR A 585 12.28 15.44 5.67
CA THR A 585 11.30 14.52 5.07
C THR A 585 10.60 13.68 6.14
N LEU A 586 11.03 13.75 7.40
CA LEU A 586 10.41 13.01 8.49
C LEU A 586 9.03 13.61 8.80
N PRO A 587 8.01 12.77 9.05
CA PRO A 587 6.75 13.26 9.60
C PRO A 587 6.99 13.84 10.99
N ALA A 588 6.28 14.93 11.28
CA ALA A 588 6.30 15.63 12.54
C ALA A 588 4.85 15.99 12.93
N ILE A 589 4.49 15.79 14.21
CA ILE A 589 3.15 16.10 14.73
C ILE A 589 3.18 17.48 15.37
N TYR A 590 2.32 18.37 14.89
CA TYR A 590 2.18 19.74 15.32
C TYR A 590 0.81 19.98 15.98
N ALA A 591 0.79 20.78 17.04
CA ALA A 591 -0.40 21.48 17.50
C ALA A 591 -0.54 22.82 16.79
N THR A 592 -1.77 23.25 16.56
CA THR A 592 -2.11 24.57 15.99
C THR A 592 -2.10 25.71 17.00
N VAL A 593 -1.90 25.37 18.28
CA VAL A 593 -1.93 26.28 19.42
C VAL A 593 -0.78 25.90 20.32
N ASP A 594 -0.26 26.85 21.09
CA ASP A 594 0.69 26.53 22.14
C ASP A 594 0.01 25.66 23.21
N VAL A 595 0.63 24.52 23.51
CA VAL A 595 0.16 23.56 24.50
C VAL A 595 1.21 23.31 25.58
N SER A 596 2.27 24.12 25.65
CA SER A 596 3.34 23.96 26.63
C SER A 596 2.83 23.96 28.07
N ASP A 597 1.92 24.87 28.42
CA ASP A 597 1.32 24.94 29.76
C ASP A 597 0.45 23.71 30.07
N LEU A 598 -0.27 23.21 29.07
CA LEU A 598 -1.09 22.01 29.19
C LEU A 598 -0.24 20.75 29.43
N LEU A 599 0.89 20.64 28.72
CA LEU A 599 1.83 19.54 28.88
C LEU A 599 2.55 19.58 30.23
N ALA A 600 2.70 20.78 30.82
CA ALA A 600 3.25 20.98 32.16
C ALA A 600 2.25 20.68 33.29
N GLY A 601 1.00 20.33 32.97
CA GLY A 601 -0.05 20.02 33.94
C GLY A 601 -0.94 21.20 34.34
N GLY A 602 -0.87 22.32 33.60
CA GLY A 602 -1.74 23.47 33.78
C GLY A 602 -3.15 23.29 33.19
N ASP A 603 -4.05 24.20 33.56
CA ASP A 603 -5.39 24.27 32.98
C ASP A 603 -5.33 24.72 31.52
N TRP A 604 -6.12 24.08 30.66
CA TRP A 604 -6.14 24.37 29.22
C TRP A 604 -7.00 25.59 28.85
N TRP A 605 -7.80 26.11 29.79
CA TRP A 605 -8.63 27.29 29.57
C TRP A 605 -7.76 28.55 29.57
N PRO A 606 -8.02 29.52 28.68
CA PRO A 606 -7.51 30.87 28.86
C PRO A 606 -7.88 31.36 30.27
N LYS A 607 -6.95 32.01 30.97
CA LYS A 607 -7.13 32.41 32.38
C LYS A 607 -8.43 33.22 32.59
N ASP A 608 -8.86 33.96 31.57
CA ASP A 608 -10.03 34.85 31.61
C ASP A 608 -11.37 34.17 31.25
N LEU A 609 -11.33 32.94 30.71
CA LEU A 609 -12.49 32.20 30.19
C LEU A 609 -12.76 30.89 30.95
N SER A 610 -12.03 30.62 32.04
CA SER A 610 -12.25 29.43 32.84
C SER A 610 -13.66 29.42 33.43
N PRO A 611 -14.50 28.39 33.17
CA PRO A 611 -15.84 28.31 33.73
C PRO A 611 -15.86 28.15 35.26
N SER A 612 -14.70 28.00 35.90
CA SER A 612 -14.54 27.87 37.36
C SER A 612 -14.13 29.16 38.08
N GLN A 613 -13.86 30.27 37.37
CA GLN A 613 -13.53 31.55 38.03
C GLN A 613 -14.70 32.55 37.93
N PRO A 614 -15.31 32.98 39.05
CA PRO A 614 -16.13 34.17 39.06
C PRO A 614 -15.22 35.38 38.89
N HIS A 615 -15.37 36.12 37.79
CA HIS A 615 -14.73 37.43 37.63
C HIS A 615 -15.12 38.31 38.82
N SER A 616 -14.14 38.69 39.64
CA SER A 616 -14.32 39.68 40.69
C SER A 616 -14.64 41.01 40.03
N ALA A 617 -15.91 41.42 40.06
CA ALA A 617 -16.30 42.76 39.71
C ALA A 617 -15.47 43.75 40.54
N ALA A 618 -14.88 44.73 39.85
CA ALA A 618 -14.05 45.77 40.42
C ALA A 618 -14.72 46.42 41.64
N ALA A 619 -13.98 46.46 42.74
CA ALA A 619 -14.34 47.21 43.93
C ALA A 619 -14.13 48.71 43.66
N THR A 620 -15.22 49.43 43.37
CA THR A 620 -15.30 50.88 43.60
C THR A 620 -16.68 51.20 44.17
N GLY A 621 -16.74 51.47 45.48
CA GLY A 621 -17.96 51.99 46.11
C GLY A 621 -17.97 51.97 47.64
N SER A 622 -17.46 53.04 48.25
CA SER A 622 -18.01 53.64 49.47
C SER A 622 -18.20 55.11 49.13
N GLY A 623 -19.32 55.80 49.32
CA GLY A 623 -20.63 55.56 49.89
C GLY A 623 -21.27 56.96 49.95
N GLY A 624 -22.57 57.09 49.72
CA GLY A 624 -23.27 58.38 49.83
C GLY A 624 -24.61 58.36 49.11
N ALA A 625 -25.68 58.48 49.90
CA ALA A 625 -27.08 58.34 49.54
C ALA A 625 -27.63 59.52 48.71
N GLU A 626 -28.64 59.27 47.85
CA GLU A 626 -30.04 59.69 48.04
C GLU A 626 -30.94 59.36 46.84
N SER A 627 -32.15 58.87 47.16
CA SER A 627 -33.45 58.83 46.45
C SER A 627 -33.53 58.82 44.92
N HIS A 628 -34.21 57.83 44.34
CA HIS A 628 -35.56 57.98 43.74
C HIS A 628 -36.09 56.68 43.10
N SER A 629 -37.38 56.44 43.37
CA SER A 629 -38.39 55.67 42.62
C SER A 629 -38.12 54.24 42.15
N GLU A 630 -38.90 53.33 42.75
CA GLU A 630 -39.22 51.99 42.28
C GLU A 630 -39.81 52.00 40.86
N GLU A 631 -39.12 51.36 39.91
CA GLU A 631 -39.79 50.58 38.87
C GLU A 631 -39.50 49.10 39.18
N HIS A 632 -40.52 48.40 39.67
CA HIS A 632 -40.53 46.95 39.81
C HIS A 632 -40.44 46.30 38.43
N LEU A 633 -39.22 46.00 37.98
CA LEU A 633 -39.01 44.99 36.95
C LEU A 633 -39.23 43.62 37.61
N ASP A 634 -40.24 42.91 37.12
CA ASP A 634 -40.64 41.58 37.57
C ASP A 634 -39.41 40.65 37.62
N GLU A 635 -39.12 40.07 38.79
CA GLU A 635 -38.02 39.11 38.97
C GLU A 635 -38.11 37.96 37.94
N LYS A 636 -39.30 37.68 37.41
CA LYS A 636 -39.51 36.72 36.32
C LYS A 636 -38.96 37.17 34.97
N GLU A 637 -38.90 38.47 34.69
CA GLU A 637 -38.39 39.03 33.43
C GLU A 637 -36.86 39.11 33.45
N VAL A 638 -36.26 39.42 34.62
CA VAL A 638 -34.82 39.32 34.86
C VAL A 638 -34.35 37.87 34.83
N VAL A 639 -35.10 36.94 35.44
CA VAL A 639 -34.84 35.49 35.36
C VAL A 639 -35.08 34.95 33.93
N ALA A 640 -36.01 35.53 33.16
CA ALA A 640 -36.22 35.19 31.75
C ALA A 640 -35.08 35.70 30.83
N GLN A 641 -34.50 36.87 31.10
CA GLN A 641 -33.29 37.36 30.42
C GLN A 641 -32.04 36.54 30.78
N ILE A 642 -31.93 36.07 32.03
CA ILE A 642 -30.84 35.16 32.46
C ILE A 642 -31.01 33.75 31.83
N ARG A 643 -32.25 33.25 31.70
CA ARG A 643 -32.55 31.97 31.02
C ARG A 643 -32.31 32.01 29.51
N THR A 644 -32.46 33.17 28.86
CA THR A 644 -32.19 33.32 27.41
C THR A 644 -30.73 33.68 27.10
N GLY A 645 -29.97 34.26 28.03
CA GLY A 645 -28.58 34.70 27.82
C GLY A 645 -27.46 33.65 28.03
N GLY A 646 -27.73 32.54 28.74
CA GLY A 646 -26.69 31.54 29.07
C GLY A 646 -26.15 30.77 27.86
N LEU A 647 -27.01 30.46 26.88
CA LEU A 647 -26.59 29.85 25.62
C LEU A 647 -25.86 30.86 24.73
N ASN A 648 -26.25 32.14 24.73
CA ASN A 648 -25.64 33.19 23.93
C ASN A 648 -24.22 33.55 24.41
N ARG A 649 -23.95 33.59 25.73
CA ARG A 649 -22.58 33.81 26.24
C ARG A 649 -21.63 32.66 25.93
N LEU A 650 -22.09 31.42 26.05
CA LEU A 650 -21.27 30.25 25.70
C LEU A 650 -21.04 30.13 24.18
N PHE A 651 -22.04 30.51 23.38
CA PHE A 651 -21.91 30.56 21.92
C PHE A 651 -21.03 31.73 21.47
N ALA A 652 -21.12 32.90 22.11
CA ALA A 652 -20.24 34.04 21.90
C ALA A 652 -18.80 33.73 22.33
N ALA A 653 -18.60 33.17 23.53
CA ALA A 653 -17.29 32.71 24.01
C ALA A 653 -16.71 31.62 23.10
N ARG A 654 -17.56 30.70 22.58
CA ARG A 654 -17.14 29.73 21.57
C ARG A 654 -16.72 30.41 20.26
N LEU A 655 -17.45 31.43 19.80
CA LEU A 655 -17.16 32.17 18.57
C LEU A 655 -15.91 33.05 18.70
N GLU A 656 -15.74 33.73 19.83
CA GLU A 656 -14.55 34.52 20.17
C GLU A 656 -13.34 33.61 20.31
N TRP A 657 -13.47 32.48 21.01
CA TRP A 657 -12.43 31.46 21.11
C TRP A 657 -12.09 30.82 19.75
N GLU A 658 -13.10 30.43 18.96
CA GLU A 658 -12.89 29.92 17.60
C GLU A 658 -12.30 31.00 16.67
N ARG A 659 -12.46 32.30 16.98
CA ARG A 659 -11.90 33.43 16.23
C ARG A 659 -10.46 33.72 16.62
N GLU A 660 -10.15 33.81 17.92
CA GLU A 660 -8.78 33.95 18.45
C GLU A 660 -7.89 32.79 17.99
N LEU A 661 -8.41 31.55 18.06
CA LEU A 661 -7.72 30.36 17.55
C LEU A 661 -7.43 30.42 16.05
N ARG A 662 -8.29 31.07 15.26
CA ARG A 662 -8.08 31.25 13.81
C ARG A 662 -7.10 32.38 13.50
N GLU A 663 -7.02 33.39 14.36
CA GLU A 663 -6.09 34.52 14.22
C GLU A 663 -4.65 34.14 14.67
N GLU A 664 -4.49 33.15 15.56
CA GLU A 664 -3.19 32.68 16.08
C GLU A 664 -2.78 31.24 15.69
N GLU A 665 -3.18 30.68 14.54
CA GLU A 665 -2.75 29.32 14.13
C GLU A 665 -1.23 29.27 13.84
N LYS A 666 -0.41 29.07 14.88
CA LYS A 666 1.03 28.78 14.80
C LYS A 666 1.26 27.30 15.05
N LEU A 667 2.20 26.72 14.31
CA LEU A 667 2.53 25.30 14.45
C LEU A 667 3.54 25.10 15.59
N HIS A 668 3.17 24.32 16.60
CA HIS A 668 4.03 23.93 17.72
C HIS A 668 4.36 22.44 17.61
N LEU A 669 5.65 22.11 17.47
CA LEU A 669 6.10 20.74 17.29
C LEU A 669 5.99 19.93 18.59
N LEU A 670 5.20 18.86 18.57
CA LEU A 670 4.97 17.97 19.72
C LEU A 670 5.82 16.70 19.67
N ALA A 671 5.96 16.10 18.49
CA ALA A 671 6.60 14.78 18.35
C ALA A 671 7.17 14.53 16.95
N LEU A 672 8.24 13.72 16.92
CA LEU A 672 8.80 13.07 15.73
C LEU A 672 8.45 11.58 15.77
N PRO A 673 7.28 11.19 15.23
CA PRO A 673 6.69 9.88 15.49
C PRO A 673 7.49 8.71 14.94
N THR A 674 8.25 8.87 13.85
CA THR A 674 9.09 7.80 13.30
C THR A 674 10.38 7.58 14.09
N LEU A 675 10.85 8.57 14.84
CA LEU A 675 12.00 8.45 15.74
C LEU A 675 11.58 8.08 17.17
N GLY A 676 10.28 8.14 17.48
CA GLY A 676 9.76 7.89 18.83
C GLY A 676 10.15 8.96 19.85
N VAL A 677 10.40 10.20 19.40
CA VAL A 677 10.77 11.32 20.27
C VAL A 677 9.59 12.28 20.39
N ALA A 678 9.22 12.68 21.61
CA ALA A 678 8.16 13.65 21.89
C ALA A 678 8.50 14.56 23.07
N LEU A 679 7.77 15.67 23.18
CA LEU A 679 7.84 16.53 24.36
C LEU A 679 7.33 15.77 25.61
N PRO A 680 7.86 16.09 26.81
CA PRO A 680 7.34 15.55 28.07
C PRO A 680 5.84 15.81 28.23
N GLY A 681 5.11 14.89 28.85
CA GLY A 681 3.67 15.00 29.08
C GLY A 681 2.80 14.68 27.85
N VAL A 682 3.36 14.65 26.62
CA VAL A 682 2.58 14.36 25.40
C VAL A 682 1.94 12.98 25.45
N GLU A 683 2.58 12.00 26.09
CA GLU A 683 2.14 10.60 26.16
C GLU A 683 0.76 10.41 26.83
N ASP A 684 0.39 11.31 27.74
CA ASP A 684 -0.90 11.30 28.43
C ASP A 684 -2.05 11.80 27.55
N TRP A 685 -1.71 12.63 26.54
CA TRP A 685 -2.66 13.33 25.69
C TRP A 685 -2.73 12.79 24.26
N LEU A 686 -1.62 12.27 23.76
CA LEU A 686 -1.43 11.88 22.37
C LEU A 686 -0.66 10.56 22.28
N ARG A 687 -1.25 9.60 21.59
CA ARG A 687 -0.56 8.40 21.10
C ARG A 687 -0.60 8.37 19.59
N TRP A 688 0.42 7.81 18.96
CA TRP A 688 0.49 7.65 17.52
C TRP A 688 0.93 6.24 17.16
N GLU A 689 0.58 5.83 15.95
CA GLU A 689 1.12 4.63 15.32
C GLU A 689 1.54 4.98 13.90
N VAL A 690 2.74 4.57 13.54
CA VAL A 690 3.30 4.75 12.21
C VAL A 690 3.65 3.40 11.63
N ARG A 691 3.17 3.16 10.41
CA ARG A 691 3.52 1.99 9.61
C ARG A 691 4.10 2.41 8.28
N TYR A 692 5.07 1.66 7.79
CA TYR A 692 5.73 1.93 6.53
C TYR A 692 5.01 1.19 5.39
N ARG A 693 4.57 1.93 4.39
CA ARG A 693 3.79 1.43 3.25
C ARG A 693 4.65 0.54 2.35
N LYS A 694 4.11 -0.65 2.06
CA LYS A 694 4.56 -1.65 1.07
C LYS A 694 6.05 -1.59 0.78
N VAL A 695 6.78 -2.29 1.63
CA VAL A 695 8.06 -2.85 1.25
C VAL A 695 7.78 -4.31 0.97
N ASP A 696 8.10 -4.76 -0.23
CA ASP A 696 8.00 -6.16 -0.57
C ASP A 696 8.96 -6.93 0.34
N GLU A 697 8.38 -7.63 1.32
CA GLU A 697 9.12 -8.35 2.35
C GLU A 697 9.96 -9.46 1.72
N GLU A 698 9.55 -9.97 0.56
CA GLU A 698 10.32 -10.95 -0.21
C GLU A 698 11.62 -10.31 -0.73
N LEU A 699 11.60 -9.06 -1.19
CA LEU A 699 12.83 -8.34 -1.57
C LEU A 699 13.78 -8.17 -0.38
N LEU A 700 13.25 -7.84 0.80
CA LEU A 700 14.07 -7.75 2.02
C LEU A 700 14.58 -9.14 2.46
N ARG A 701 13.76 -10.19 2.38
CA ARG A 701 14.14 -11.56 2.74
C ARG A 701 15.16 -12.16 1.78
N LEU A 702 15.01 -11.95 0.48
CA LEU A 702 15.96 -12.37 -0.55
C LEU A 702 17.31 -11.67 -0.38
N SER A 703 17.32 -10.39 -0.01
CA SER A 703 18.56 -9.67 0.32
C SER A 703 19.22 -10.16 1.62
N ARG A 704 18.42 -10.56 2.63
CA ARG A 704 18.92 -11.20 3.86
C ARG A 704 19.47 -12.59 3.58
N LEU A 705 18.85 -13.36 2.68
CA LEU A 705 19.35 -14.65 2.22
C LEU A 705 20.66 -14.50 1.41
N GLY A 706 20.83 -13.39 0.70
CA GLY A 706 22.10 -13.00 0.04
C GLY A 706 23.15 -12.38 0.97
N GLY A 707 22.89 -12.28 2.28
CA GLY A 707 23.76 -11.59 3.26
C GLY A 707 24.02 -12.29 4.59
N ARG A 708 23.13 -13.14 5.13
CA ARG A 708 23.35 -14.19 6.16
C ARG A 708 22.04 -14.82 6.64
N MET A 709 22.10 -16.15 6.76
CA MET A 709 21.35 -17.11 7.59
C MET A 709 20.14 -16.64 8.43
N ILE A 710 19.05 -17.41 8.27
CA ILE A 710 18.11 -17.93 9.30
C ILE A 710 18.22 -17.23 10.66
N GLY A 711 17.15 -16.51 11.05
CA GLY A 711 17.08 -15.77 12.30
C GLY A 711 17.48 -16.60 13.52
N ARG A 712 18.29 -15.99 14.41
CA ARG A 712 18.81 -16.53 15.68
C ARG A 712 17.81 -17.36 16.50
N ARG A 713 16.50 -17.11 16.39
CA ARG A 713 15.44 -17.84 17.11
C ARG A 713 15.18 -19.22 16.53
N GLU A 714 15.06 -19.33 15.20
CA GLU A 714 14.91 -20.61 14.50
C GLU A 714 16.18 -21.46 14.58
N LEU A 715 17.36 -20.84 14.50
CA LEU A 715 18.63 -21.55 14.63
C LEU A 715 18.84 -22.08 16.06
N ARG A 716 18.51 -21.29 17.10
CA ARG A 716 18.55 -21.76 18.51
C ARG A 716 17.56 -22.89 18.77
N GLU A 717 16.37 -22.83 18.19
CA GLU A 717 15.38 -23.91 18.32
C GLU A 717 15.84 -25.18 17.59
N ARG A 718 16.39 -25.04 16.38
CA ARG A 718 17.00 -26.15 15.63
C ARG A 718 18.20 -26.77 16.34
N VAL A 719 19.10 -25.95 16.91
CA VAL A 719 20.29 -26.41 17.65
C VAL A 719 19.91 -27.02 19.00
N ARG A 720 18.96 -26.45 19.75
CA ARG A 720 18.42 -27.08 20.97
C ARG A 720 17.79 -28.43 20.66
N TRP A 721 17.07 -28.53 19.55
CA TRP A 721 16.44 -29.78 19.11
C TRP A 721 17.48 -30.83 18.69
N LEU A 722 18.52 -30.45 17.94
CA LEU A 722 19.65 -31.32 17.57
C LEU A 722 20.46 -31.77 18.79
N TYR A 723 20.72 -30.87 19.74
CA TYR A 723 21.42 -31.18 20.99
C TYR A 723 20.60 -32.16 21.86
N TRP A 724 19.29 -31.94 21.96
CA TRP A 724 18.38 -32.86 22.65
C TRP A 724 18.33 -34.23 21.96
N TRP A 725 18.31 -34.26 20.62
CA TRP A 725 18.32 -35.49 19.82
C TRP A 725 19.65 -36.28 19.93
N MET A 726 20.80 -35.61 19.88
CA MET A 726 22.11 -36.23 20.10
C MET A 726 22.26 -36.78 21.53
N LYS A 727 21.69 -36.09 22.54
CA LYS A 727 21.67 -36.56 23.93
C LYS A 727 20.77 -37.79 24.10
N LEU A 728 19.65 -37.86 23.39
CA LEU A 728 18.80 -39.07 23.32
C LEU A 728 19.51 -40.25 22.66
N ARG A 729 20.29 -40.00 21.59
CA ARG A 729 21.08 -41.02 20.87
C ARG A 729 22.21 -41.58 21.74
N ARG A 730 22.90 -40.72 22.51
CA ARG A 730 23.92 -41.16 23.50
C ARG A 730 23.31 -41.95 24.67
N ARG A 731 22.06 -41.65 25.08
CA ARG A 731 21.34 -42.45 26.10
C ARG A 731 20.89 -43.82 25.58
N LYS A 732 20.42 -43.92 24.33
CA LYS A 732 20.06 -45.20 23.72
C LYS A 732 21.28 -46.08 23.37
N GLY A 733 22.41 -45.47 23.00
CA GLY A 733 23.67 -46.20 22.73
C GLY A 733 24.39 -46.72 23.97
N ARG A 734 24.13 -46.18 25.17
CA ARG A 734 24.66 -46.72 26.44
C ARG A 734 23.81 -47.82 27.06
N ALA A 735 22.55 -47.98 26.63
CA ALA A 735 21.66 -49.02 27.14
C ALA A 735 21.80 -50.36 26.39
N SER A 736 22.52 -50.40 25.27
CA SER A 736 22.75 -51.63 24.47
C SER A 736 24.13 -52.27 24.71
N GLY A 737 24.84 -51.87 25.77
CA GLY A 737 26.22 -52.30 26.06
C GLY A 737 26.44 -52.83 27.48
N ARG A 738 25.44 -53.51 28.05
CA ARG A 738 25.58 -54.42 29.20
C ARG A 738 24.63 -55.62 28.99
N ARG A 739 25.10 -56.57 28.18
CA ARG A 739 25.02 -57.99 28.55
C ARG A 739 26.39 -58.37 29.08
#